data_AF-A0A9N8H278-F1
#
_entry.id   AF-A0A9N8H278-F1
#
_cell.length_a   1.000
_cell.length_b   1.000
_cell.length_c   1.000
_cell.angle_alpha   90.00
_cell.angle_beta   90.00
_cell.angle_gamma   90.00
#
_symmetry.space_group_name_H-M   'P 1'
#
loop_
_entity.id
_entity.type
_entity.pdbx_description
1 polymer ?
#
loop_
_entity_poly.entity_id
_entity_poly.type
_entity_poly.pdbx_seq_one_letter_code
_entity_poly.pdbx_strand_id
1 'polypeptide(L)'
;MPSKLYDFVFDNAHQKDAGEAEKSLRQKYPLLLGENEKILLAFKDRGGMGRDSNFFTTHRILQKDGKGIGSKRKNYRSIPWWSIEAFTTETAGKFDGDVSVRIYSKGIEFAEIDLAADKVDIYEIQQFLNQKLLSVRREGTQDVVDTTPPNMDQKQSTAGSIMDWFGDNAMQVDAKTVEHTFKTEMPVLLGHETVQTAFKSGRDFTVLTDMRVLRVDVQGIYGKKIGFFSVRWESIKAYSVQSAGAFLDRDMELCLYTNLKGVGRIEQDLRHGKADLFVLQKILCNHILGEDTAPMEGLNTHEGEVDEKGFWWFRDNQRPLDTVEMNKVYHSSPSILRGNETIEMAFKGHRDITLFTNLRVIMIDPKGLVGKKIEYTSFPWTSITAHGVRTAGKWLDYDSEVMFWTEMDFYPGKAGGGEDDPPEPPRPEQSFFEIDFNKNKVDMNALNYYLSHRLVTSRMQMEQGAPIPMDGMTQHFDKPGFGFEGLLQVVGGDQREIDPKAIDHELHTSTRVLLDDEHVLMAFKAGRDTSVFTNHRVLLIDVQGLTGKKVEYRSIPFKSIRAWSCETAGVWDSDTELNLYTRNRWDLAKIDMDFRTGKADIAQINRFLSALIIGLPTDSKVDFGAHNVSSGEREANPIQGSSMGLLNNSWEIDAAEIDKKLRSDPLLLLDEEKVLRAFQSGRDVDAYTNRRLIQIDTKGLSGKRVKYKSIPFHQVYGYEFETAGNLDRDAEIYLWTELSKVKQERFPRRVECLKTKQSLLVSKIDIYEIGKFFNDHVLFAKEKYTEEPEVVLYG
;
A
#
# COMPACT_ATOMS: atom_id res chain seq x y z
N MET A 1 -56.44 3.14 -7.15
CA MET A 1 -55.42 4.02 -7.77
C MET A 1 -54.50 4.53 -6.68
N PRO A 2 -53.17 4.47 -6.83
CA PRO A 2 -52.44 3.21 -6.83
C PRO A 2 -51.39 3.13 -5.71
N SER A 3 -51.22 1.92 -5.21
CA SER A 3 -50.06 1.36 -4.49
C SER A 3 -48.75 1.38 -5.30
N LYS A 4 -48.64 2.23 -6.33
CA LYS A 4 -47.47 2.38 -7.21
C LYS A 4 -46.53 3.52 -6.81
N LEU A 5 -46.86 4.28 -5.76
CA LEU A 5 -46.04 5.40 -5.30
C LEU A 5 -44.99 4.99 -4.25
N TYR A 6 -45.18 3.85 -3.57
CA TYR A 6 -44.24 3.34 -2.57
C TYR A 6 -43.12 2.45 -3.16
N ASP A 7 -43.35 1.84 -4.33
CA ASP A 7 -42.34 1.02 -5.06
C ASP A 7 -41.24 1.87 -5.72
N PHE A 8 -41.23 3.20 -5.54
CA PHE A 8 -40.28 4.09 -6.20
C PHE A 8 -39.06 4.46 -5.33
N VAL A 9 -39.00 4.00 -4.07
CA VAL A 9 -38.03 4.51 -3.10
C VAL A 9 -37.04 3.46 -2.56
N PHE A 10 -37.33 2.16 -2.64
CA PHE A 10 -36.38 1.10 -2.24
C PHE A 10 -36.61 -0.13 -3.10
N ASP A 11 -35.64 -0.54 -3.92
CA ASP A 11 -35.76 -1.76 -4.74
C ASP A 11 -34.36 -2.31 -5.02
N ASN A 12 -34.05 -3.51 -4.53
CA ASN A 12 -32.72 -4.12 -4.49
C ASN A 12 -32.36 -4.92 -5.75
N ALA A 13 -31.09 -5.33 -5.89
CA ALA A 13 -30.67 -6.12 -7.04
C ALA A 13 -31.09 -7.60 -6.99
N HIS A 14 -31.48 -8.12 -8.16
CA HIS A 14 -31.85 -9.51 -8.36
C HIS A 14 -30.86 -10.22 -9.28
N GLN A 15 -30.64 -11.51 -9.04
CA GLN A 15 -29.79 -12.32 -9.91
C GLN A 15 -30.37 -12.46 -11.32
N LYS A 16 -29.46 -12.60 -12.30
CA LYS A 16 -29.73 -13.01 -13.67
C LYS A 16 -28.91 -14.22 -14.05
N ASP A 17 -29.38 -14.96 -15.04
CA ASP A 17 -28.56 -15.99 -15.69
C ASP A 17 -27.28 -15.35 -16.26
N ALA A 18 -26.14 -15.92 -15.88
CA ALA A 18 -24.82 -15.38 -16.22
C ALA A 18 -24.53 -15.49 -17.72
N GLY A 19 -24.92 -16.60 -18.36
CA GLY A 19 -24.69 -16.85 -19.79
C GLY A 19 -25.55 -15.93 -20.67
N GLU A 20 -26.82 -15.72 -20.32
CA GLU A 20 -27.69 -14.75 -20.98
C GLU A 20 -27.20 -13.32 -20.79
N ALA A 21 -26.77 -12.97 -19.57
CA ALA A 21 -26.19 -11.67 -19.28
C ALA A 21 -24.93 -11.43 -20.11
N GLU A 22 -24.05 -12.42 -20.21
CA GLU A 22 -22.84 -12.35 -21.03
C GLU A 22 -23.18 -12.17 -22.52
N LYS A 23 -24.05 -13.02 -23.06
CA LYS A 23 -24.49 -12.93 -24.46
C LYS A 23 -25.08 -11.56 -24.77
N SER A 24 -25.92 -11.04 -23.88
CA SER A 24 -26.52 -9.72 -24.01
C SER A 24 -25.47 -8.60 -23.97
N LEU A 25 -24.49 -8.69 -23.06
CA LEU A 25 -23.45 -7.70 -22.91
C LEU A 25 -22.51 -7.67 -24.12
N ARG A 26 -22.08 -8.84 -24.60
CA ARG A 26 -21.24 -8.99 -25.80
C ARG A 26 -21.95 -8.54 -27.07
N GLN A 27 -23.25 -8.82 -27.20
CA GLN A 27 -24.04 -8.35 -28.34
C GLN A 27 -24.16 -6.82 -28.35
N LYS A 28 -24.30 -6.20 -27.18
CA LYS A 28 -24.55 -4.75 -27.08
C LYS A 28 -23.25 -3.93 -27.04
N TYR A 29 -22.20 -4.47 -26.42
CA TYR A 29 -20.92 -3.80 -26.14
C TYR A 29 -19.78 -4.81 -26.33
N PRO A 30 -19.40 -5.14 -27.59
CA PRO A 30 -18.50 -6.26 -27.89
C PRO A 30 -17.09 -6.12 -27.30
N LEU A 31 -16.64 -4.90 -27.01
CA LEU A 31 -15.29 -4.60 -26.49
C LEU A 31 -15.24 -4.48 -24.96
N LEU A 32 -16.38 -4.54 -24.27
CA LEU A 32 -16.44 -4.32 -22.83
C LEU A 32 -15.79 -5.47 -22.05
N LEU A 33 -16.07 -6.71 -22.44
CA LEU A 33 -15.45 -7.92 -21.90
C LEU A 33 -14.29 -8.34 -22.80
N GLY A 34 -13.19 -8.81 -22.20
CA GLY A 34 -12.11 -9.46 -22.94
C GLY A 34 -12.61 -10.69 -23.72
N GLU A 35 -11.88 -11.09 -24.76
CA GLU A 35 -12.26 -12.22 -25.62
C GLU A 35 -12.49 -13.51 -24.81
N ASN A 36 -11.64 -13.76 -23.81
CA ASN A 36 -11.70 -14.95 -22.94
C ASN A 36 -12.33 -14.67 -21.56
N GLU A 37 -12.91 -13.48 -21.33
CA GLU A 37 -13.52 -13.11 -20.06
C GLU A 37 -14.97 -13.65 -19.97
N LYS A 38 -15.26 -14.48 -18.97
CA LYS A 38 -16.63 -15.01 -18.78
C LYS A 38 -17.34 -14.34 -17.60
N ILE A 39 -18.66 -14.18 -17.69
CA ILE A 39 -19.49 -13.78 -16.55
C ILE A 39 -19.82 -15.02 -15.73
N LEU A 40 -19.54 -14.96 -14.43
CA LEU A 40 -19.79 -16.03 -13.46
C LEU A 40 -21.02 -15.73 -12.60
N LEU A 41 -21.20 -14.47 -12.20
CA LEU A 41 -22.43 -13.98 -11.56
C LEU A 41 -22.88 -12.67 -12.20
N ALA A 42 -24.20 -12.49 -12.30
CA ALA A 42 -24.81 -11.27 -12.79
C ALA A 42 -25.97 -10.86 -11.88
N PHE A 43 -25.95 -9.62 -11.42
CA PHE A 43 -27.02 -9.01 -10.63
C PHE A 43 -27.49 -7.75 -11.33
N LYS A 44 -28.80 -7.51 -11.30
CA LYS A 44 -29.41 -6.29 -11.85
C LYS A 44 -30.26 -5.61 -10.80
N ASP A 45 -29.93 -4.36 -10.52
CA ASP A 45 -30.67 -3.49 -9.60
C ASP A 45 -32.04 -3.08 -10.18
N ARG A 46 -33.02 -2.84 -9.31
CA ARG A 46 -34.30 -2.21 -9.62
C ARG A 46 -34.38 -0.73 -9.22
N GLY A 47 -33.49 -0.23 -8.35
CA GLY A 47 -33.45 1.15 -7.87
C GLY A 47 -33.50 2.21 -8.98
N GLY A 48 -34.51 3.10 -8.91
CA GLY A 48 -34.74 4.20 -9.83
C GLY A 48 -34.77 3.83 -11.32
N MET A 49 -35.74 3.06 -11.80
CA MET A 49 -35.86 2.56 -13.20
C MET A 49 -35.00 1.31 -13.56
N GLY A 50 -34.42 0.59 -12.59
CA GLY A 50 -33.71 -0.68 -12.82
C GLY A 50 -32.47 -0.57 -13.72
N ARG A 51 -31.58 0.34 -13.33
CA ARG A 51 -30.53 0.92 -14.20
C ARG A 51 -29.17 0.24 -14.08
N ASP A 52 -28.88 -0.34 -12.92
CA ASP A 52 -27.53 -0.74 -12.54
C ASP A 52 -27.36 -2.26 -12.62
N SER A 53 -26.15 -2.71 -12.85
CA SER A 53 -25.83 -4.13 -12.97
C SER A 53 -24.44 -4.42 -12.47
N ASN A 54 -24.27 -5.51 -11.74
CA ASN A 54 -22.99 -5.96 -11.22
C ASN A 54 -22.66 -7.32 -11.83
N PHE A 55 -21.50 -7.43 -12.46
CA PHE A 55 -21.03 -8.65 -13.11
C PHE A 55 -19.74 -9.12 -12.45
N PHE A 56 -19.74 -10.34 -11.92
CA PHE A 56 -18.55 -10.98 -11.38
C PHE A 56 -18.02 -11.86 -12.48
N THR A 57 -16.85 -11.53 -13.00
CA THR A 57 -16.26 -12.18 -14.18
C THR A 57 -15.09 -13.07 -13.78
N THR A 58 -14.47 -13.74 -14.75
CA THR A 58 -13.21 -14.44 -14.52
C THR A 58 -12.06 -13.52 -14.11
N HIS A 59 -12.10 -12.21 -14.41
CA HIS A 59 -10.97 -11.29 -14.21
C HIS A 59 -11.21 -10.15 -13.21
N ARG A 60 -12.47 -9.76 -13.00
CA ARG A 60 -12.86 -8.58 -12.22
C ARG A 60 -14.31 -8.61 -11.76
N ILE A 61 -14.65 -7.70 -10.85
CA ILE A 61 -16.00 -7.19 -10.69
C ILE A 61 -16.20 -6.00 -11.62
N LEU A 62 -17.19 -6.08 -12.51
CA LEU A 62 -17.59 -5.03 -13.43
C LEU A 62 -18.94 -4.47 -13.00
N GLN A 63 -18.94 -3.24 -12.46
CA GLN A 63 -20.16 -2.53 -12.09
C GLN A 63 -20.57 -1.60 -13.23
N LYS A 64 -21.85 -1.64 -13.58
CA LYS A 64 -22.47 -0.77 -14.57
C LYS A 64 -23.54 0.05 -13.89
N ASP A 65 -23.39 1.37 -13.93
CA ASP A 65 -24.33 2.35 -13.36
C ASP A 65 -24.96 3.19 -14.49
N GLY A 66 -26.29 3.37 -14.44
CA GLY A 66 -27.04 4.23 -15.35
C GLY A 66 -27.30 5.62 -14.81
N LYS A 67 -26.46 6.59 -15.18
CA LYS A 67 -26.55 7.99 -14.73
C LYS A 67 -27.50 8.87 -15.57
N GLY A 68 -27.99 9.93 -14.92
CA GLY A 68 -28.83 10.98 -15.53
C GLY A 68 -30.30 10.60 -15.74
N ILE A 69 -31.12 11.57 -16.17
CA ILE A 69 -32.55 11.37 -16.46
C ILE A 69 -32.70 10.40 -17.64
N GLY A 70 -33.35 9.26 -17.40
CA GLY A 70 -33.55 8.20 -18.41
C GLY A 70 -32.32 7.31 -18.67
N SER A 71 -31.28 7.38 -17.83
CA SER A 71 -30.18 6.40 -17.80
C SER A 71 -29.34 6.34 -19.09
N LYS A 72 -29.32 7.41 -19.87
CA LYS A 72 -28.63 7.42 -21.17
C LYS A 72 -27.09 7.43 -21.03
N ARG A 73 -26.57 7.97 -19.92
CA ARG A 73 -25.15 7.84 -19.54
C ARG A 73 -24.94 6.50 -18.84
N LYS A 74 -23.85 5.81 -19.17
CA LYS A 74 -23.46 4.55 -18.55
C LYS A 74 -22.05 4.70 -18.00
N ASN A 75 -21.90 4.49 -16.70
CA ASN A 75 -20.60 4.36 -16.06
C ASN A 75 -20.27 2.88 -15.92
N TYR A 76 -19.05 2.49 -16.28
CA TYR A 76 -18.53 1.14 -16.12
C TYR A 76 -17.30 1.21 -15.24
N ARG A 77 -17.38 0.63 -14.05
CA ARG A 77 -16.26 0.54 -13.09
C ARG A 77 -15.73 -0.89 -13.08
N SER A 78 -14.42 -1.02 -13.25
CA SER A 78 -13.70 -2.29 -13.23
C SER A 78 -12.84 -2.40 -11.99
N ILE A 79 -13.11 -3.43 -11.18
CA ILE A 79 -12.39 -3.77 -9.96
C ILE A 79 -11.70 -5.14 -10.19
N PRO A 80 -10.42 -5.16 -10.56
CA PRO A 80 -9.66 -6.41 -10.76
C PRO A 80 -9.64 -7.26 -9.49
N TRP A 81 -9.72 -8.59 -9.62
CA TRP A 81 -9.69 -9.51 -8.46
C TRP A 81 -8.45 -9.31 -7.59
N TRP A 82 -7.28 -9.11 -8.21
CA TRP A 82 -6.00 -8.93 -7.51
C TRP A 82 -5.91 -7.64 -6.67
N SER A 83 -6.80 -6.67 -6.93
CA SER A 83 -6.86 -5.40 -6.19
C SER A 83 -7.67 -5.50 -4.90
N ILE A 84 -8.46 -6.57 -4.72
CA ILE A 84 -9.38 -6.74 -3.59
C ILE A 84 -8.60 -7.26 -2.36
N GLU A 85 -8.74 -6.53 -1.26
CA GLU A 85 -8.03 -6.76 0.00
C GLU A 85 -8.94 -7.37 1.09
N ALA A 86 -10.24 -7.08 1.02
CA ALA A 86 -11.24 -7.59 1.93
C ALA A 86 -12.64 -7.54 1.29
N PHE A 87 -13.59 -8.25 1.89
CA PHE A 87 -15.00 -8.14 1.55
C PHE A 87 -15.89 -8.39 2.76
N THR A 88 -17.12 -7.88 2.73
CA THR A 88 -18.18 -8.16 3.69
C THR A 88 -19.35 -8.79 2.95
N THR A 89 -19.96 -9.83 3.51
CA THR A 89 -21.34 -10.21 3.17
C THR A 89 -22.23 -10.02 4.39
N GLU A 90 -23.43 -9.48 4.21
CA GLU A 90 -24.38 -9.31 5.30
C GLU A 90 -25.67 -10.07 5.04
N THR A 91 -26.17 -10.79 6.05
CA THR A 91 -27.46 -11.48 5.99
C THR A 91 -28.64 -10.52 6.18
N ALA A 92 -29.84 -10.96 5.80
CA ALA A 92 -31.04 -10.13 5.90
C ALA A 92 -31.54 -10.08 7.34
N GLY A 93 -32.03 -8.90 7.76
CA GLY A 93 -32.68 -8.69 9.05
C GLY A 93 -34.17 -9.04 9.05
N LYS A 94 -34.80 -9.07 10.24
CA LYS A 94 -36.25 -9.33 10.35
C LYS A 94 -37.14 -8.24 9.75
N PHE A 95 -36.67 -6.98 9.75
CA PHE A 95 -37.43 -5.81 9.31
C PHE A 95 -36.82 -5.12 8.08
N ASP A 96 -35.63 -5.57 7.68
CA ASP A 96 -34.86 -5.07 6.56
C ASP A 96 -34.44 -6.32 5.77
N GLY A 97 -35.10 -6.57 4.65
CA GLY A 97 -35.07 -7.83 3.91
C GLY A 97 -33.89 -7.96 2.96
N ASP A 98 -32.84 -7.18 3.19
CA ASP A 98 -31.80 -6.93 2.20
C ASP A 98 -30.51 -7.62 2.65
N VAL A 99 -29.86 -8.33 1.73
CA VAL A 99 -28.48 -8.81 1.93
C VAL A 99 -27.55 -7.90 1.15
N SER A 100 -26.34 -7.70 1.63
CA SER A 100 -25.37 -6.83 0.96
C SER A 100 -24.04 -7.51 0.78
N VAL A 101 -23.33 -7.12 -0.28
CA VAL A 101 -21.92 -7.46 -0.50
C VAL A 101 -21.15 -6.16 -0.58
N ARG A 102 -20.14 -5.99 0.27
CA ARG A 102 -19.22 -4.86 0.22
C ARG A 102 -17.82 -5.34 -0.13
N ILE A 103 -17.20 -4.69 -1.11
CA ILE A 103 -15.84 -5.00 -1.59
C ILE A 103 -14.90 -3.87 -1.20
N TYR A 104 -13.75 -4.23 -0.63
CA TYR A 104 -12.67 -3.31 -0.28
C TYR A 104 -11.47 -3.59 -1.17
N SER A 105 -11.02 -2.58 -1.91
CA SER A 105 -9.93 -2.71 -2.88
C SER A 105 -8.92 -1.58 -2.72
N LYS A 106 -7.68 -1.84 -3.11
CA LYS A 106 -6.60 -0.85 -3.15
C LYS A 106 -7.01 0.35 -4.00
N GLY A 107 -6.87 1.56 -3.46
CA GLY A 107 -7.12 2.82 -4.17
C GLY A 107 -8.55 3.11 -4.63
N ILE A 108 -9.44 2.11 -4.73
CA ILE A 108 -10.84 2.26 -5.17
C ILE A 108 -11.74 2.51 -3.95
N GLU A 109 -12.77 3.32 -4.10
CA GLU A 109 -13.81 3.42 -3.07
C GLU A 109 -14.55 2.09 -2.88
N PHE A 110 -15.12 1.88 -1.70
CA PHE A 110 -15.87 0.65 -1.44
C PHE A 110 -16.98 0.49 -2.48
N ALA A 111 -17.15 -0.74 -2.96
CA ALA A 111 -18.24 -1.11 -3.85
C ALA A 111 -19.25 -1.92 -3.05
N GLU A 112 -20.45 -1.41 -2.92
CA GLU A 112 -21.55 -2.05 -2.20
C GLU A 112 -22.62 -2.48 -3.19
N ILE A 113 -23.15 -3.68 -2.98
CA ILE A 113 -24.16 -4.32 -3.82
C ILE A 113 -25.26 -4.81 -2.89
N ASP A 114 -26.38 -4.10 -2.88
CA ASP A 114 -27.58 -4.50 -2.16
C ASP A 114 -28.40 -5.46 -3.02
N LEU A 115 -28.73 -6.61 -2.44
CA LEU A 115 -29.38 -7.72 -3.11
C LEU A 115 -30.68 -8.06 -2.39
N ALA A 116 -31.71 -8.38 -3.17
CA ALA A 116 -32.99 -8.83 -2.62
C ALA A 116 -32.83 -10.22 -2.02
N ALA A 117 -32.98 -10.36 -0.69
CA ALA A 117 -32.71 -11.63 0.00
C ALA A 117 -33.58 -12.79 -0.46
N ASP A 118 -34.77 -12.52 -1.02
CA ASP A 118 -35.65 -13.57 -1.55
C ASP A 118 -35.19 -14.13 -2.91
N LYS A 119 -34.14 -13.54 -3.53
CA LYS A 119 -33.62 -13.90 -4.85
C LYS A 119 -32.17 -14.37 -4.86
N VAL A 120 -31.47 -14.37 -3.74
CA VAL A 120 -30.06 -14.76 -3.67
C VAL A 120 -29.80 -15.60 -2.44
N ASP A 121 -28.84 -16.51 -2.54
CA ASP A 121 -28.23 -17.13 -1.39
C ASP A 121 -26.90 -16.41 -1.08
N ILE A 122 -26.87 -15.70 0.05
CA ILE A 122 -25.69 -14.93 0.45
C ILE A 122 -24.50 -15.85 0.80
N TYR A 123 -24.75 -17.07 1.26
CA TYR A 123 -23.67 -18.02 1.59
C TYR A 123 -23.01 -18.58 0.34
N GLU A 124 -23.78 -18.79 -0.73
CA GLU A 124 -23.24 -19.15 -2.04
C GLU A 124 -22.37 -18.01 -2.62
N ILE A 125 -22.78 -16.76 -2.45
CA ILE A 125 -21.95 -15.59 -2.81
C ILE A 125 -20.68 -15.52 -1.94
N GLN A 126 -20.81 -15.77 -0.63
CA GLN A 126 -19.68 -15.84 0.29
C GLN A 126 -18.68 -16.92 -0.14
N GLN A 127 -19.16 -18.14 -0.45
CA GLN A 127 -18.32 -19.25 -0.92
C GLN A 127 -17.63 -18.92 -2.25
N PHE A 128 -18.36 -18.32 -3.19
CA PHE A 128 -17.77 -17.85 -4.45
C PHE A 128 -16.64 -16.84 -4.21
N LEU A 129 -16.85 -15.84 -3.36
CA LEU A 129 -15.84 -14.84 -3.03
C LEU A 129 -14.65 -15.46 -2.29
N ASN A 130 -14.90 -16.38 -1.36
CA ASN A 130 -13.84 -17.13 -0.68
C ASN A 130 -12.94 -17.84 -1.69
N GLN A 131 -13.52 -18.61 -2.63
CA GLN A 131 -12.77 -19.33 -3.65
C GLN A 131 -11.97 -18.37 -4.54
N LYS A 132 -12.56 -17.23 -4.92
CA LYS A 132 -11.90 -16.25 -5.78
C LYS A 132 -10.75 -15.50 -5.11
N LEU A 133 -10.86 -15.21 -3.82
CA LEU A 133 -9.95 -14.28 -3.13
C LEU A 133 -8.98 -14.95 -2.16
N LEU A 134 -9.27 -16.18 -1.71
CA LEU A 134 -8.49 -16.88 -0.68
C LEU A 134 -7.73 -18.10 -1.19
N SER A 135 -8.09 -18.64 -2.36
CA SER A 135 -7.34 -19.75 -2.96
C SER A 135 -5.91 -19.31 -3.28
N VAL A 136 -4.93 -20.00 -2.68
CA VAL A 136 -3.50 -19.69 -2.78
C VAL A 136 -3.05 -19.80 -4.23
N ARG A 137 -2.42 -18.73 -4.76
CA ARG A 137 -1.62 -18.80 -5.99
C ARG A 137 -0.40 -19.66 -5.72
N ARG A 138 -0.45 -20.96 -6.05
CA ARG A 138 0.76 -21.79 -6.10
C ARG A 138 1.43 -21.57 -7.45
N GLU A 139 2.70 -21.19 -7.44
CA GLU A 139 3.52 -21.12 -8.66
C GLU A 139 3.47 -22.46 -9.41
N GLY A 140 3.21 -22.42 -10.71
CA GLY A 140 3.23 -23.59 -11.59
C GLY A 140 1.93 -24.39 -11.71
N THR A 141 0.86 -24.06 -10.98
CA THR A 141 -0.48 -24.62 -11.24
C THR A 141 -1.32 -23.64 -12.04
N GLN A 142 -1.82 -24.05 -13.21
CA GLN A 142 -2.91 -23.32 -13.87
C GLN A 142 -4.10 -23.27 -12.90
N ASP A 143 -4.57 -22.07 -12.60
CA ASP A 143 -5.73 -21.83 -11.75
C ASP A 143 -6.90 -22.72 -12.22
N VAL A 144 -7.23 -23.75 -11.45
CA VAL A 144 -8.57 -24.35 -11.53
C VAL A 144 -9.45 -23.52 -10.62
N VAL A 145 -9.75 -22.28 -11.03
CA VAL A 145 -10.87 -21.58 -10.40
C VAL A 145 -12.12 -22.34 -10.81
N ASP A 146 -12.93 -22.75 -9.85
CA ASP A 146 -14.26 -23.26 -10.18
C ASP A 146 -15.00 -22.15 -10.95
N THR A 147 -15.20 -22.39 -12.24
CA THR A 147 -15.93 -21.49 -13.14
C THR A 147 -17.43 -21.80 -13.15
N THR A 148 -17.87 -22.78 -12.37
CA THR A 148 -19.28 -23.14 -12.25
C THR A 148 -19.99 -22.05 -11.45
N PRO A 149 -21.03 -21.41 -12.01
CA PRO A 149 -21.85 -20.48 -11.25
C PRO A 149 -22.45 -21.20 -10.02
N PRO A 150 -22.41 -20.60 -8.82
CA PRO A 150 -23.01 -21.18 -7.64
C PRO A 150 -24.54 -21.30 -7.80
N ASN A 151 -25.13 -22.28 -7.11
CA ASN A 151 -26.56 -22.58 -7.22
C ASN A 151 -27.36 -21.71 -6.23
N MET A 152 -28.04 -20.70 -6.74
CA MET A 152 -28.78 -19.72 -5.95
C MET A 152 -30.26 -20.05 -5.70
N ASP A 153 -30.73 -21.24 -6.12
CA ASP A 153 -32.14 -21.65 -5.97
C ASP A 153 -32.50 -22.09 -4.52
N GLN A 154 -31.55 -22.06 -3.59
CA GLN A 154 -31.77 -22.44 -2.18
C GLN A 154 -32.28 -21.26 -1.34
N LYS A 155 -33.26 -21.54 -0.46
CA LYS A 155 -33.75 -20.53 0.50
C LYS A 155 -32.70 -20.32 1.59
N GLN A 156 -32.39 -19.05 1.87
CA GLN A 156 -31.48 -18.64 2.93
C GLN A 156 -31.84 -19.31 4.27
N SER A 157 -30.87 -19.99 4.90
CA SER A 157 -31.03 -20.47 6.27
C SER A 157 -31.12 -19.25 7.20
N THR A 158 -32.16 -19.15 8.04
CA THR A 158 -32.17 -18.14 9.09
C THR A 158 -31.02 -18.49 10.03
N ALA A 159 -30.02 -17.62 10.15
CA ALA A 159 -29.03 -17.76 11.19
C ALA A 159 -29.77 -17.90 12.53
N GLY A 160 -29.57 -19.03 13.20
CA GLY A 160 -30.01 -19.19 14.59
C GLY A 160 -29.37 -18.11 15.45
N SER A 161 -29.73 -18.03 16.74
CA SER A 161 -28.99 -17.16 17.66
C SER A 161 -27.54 -17.66 17.74
N ILE A 162 -26.63 -16.98 17.04
CA ILE A 162 -25.18 -17.25 17.07
C ILE A 162 -24.61 -17.17 18.50
N MET A 163 -25.30 -16.46 19.40
CA MET A 163 -24.97 -16.43 20.82
C MET A 163 -25.15 -17.79 21.50
N ASP A 164 -26.16 -18.54 21.10
CA ASP A 164 -26.50 -19.85 21.67
C ASP A 164 -25.44 -20.90 21.29
N TRP A 165 -24.71 -20.67 20.18
CA TRP A 165 -23.68 -21.58 19.68
C TRP A 165 -22.37 -21.54 20.45
N PHE A 166 -22.01 -20.40 21.08
CA PHE A 166 -20.63 -20.17 21.53
C PHE A 166 -20.45 -19.59 22.96
N GLY A 167 -21.34 -19.88 23.90
CA GLY A 167 -21.08 -19.70 25.35
C GLY A 167 -20.91 -18.24 25.84
N ASP A 168 -20.07 -18.01 26.86
CA ASP A 168 -19.88 -16.71 27.54
C ASP A 168 -18.99 -15.70 26.75
N ASN A 169 -19.10 -14.40 27.07
CA ASN A 169 -18.43 -13.29 26.37
C ASN A 169 -16.93 -13.12 26.68
N ALA A 170 -16.18 -12.50 25.76
CA ALA A 170 -14.77 -12.08 25.86
C ALA A 170 -13.78 -13.24 26.08
N MET A 171 -14.04 -14.40 25.47
CA MET A 171 -13.26 -15.63 25.66
C MET A 171 -12.84 -16.25 24.33
N GLN A 172 -11.71 -16.96 24.35
CA GLN A 172 -11.36 -17.88 23.27
C GLN A 172 -12.41 -18.99 23.18
N VAL A 173 -12.86 -19.27 21.96
CA VAL A 173 -13.86 -20.30 21.64
C VAL A 173 -13.15 -21.51 21.06
N ASP A 174 -13.71 -22.71 21.27
CA ASP A 174 -13.15 -23.93 20.68
C ASP A 174 -13.10 -23.85 19.15
N ALA A 175 -11.88 -23.82 18.60
CA ALA A 175 -11.63 -23.62 17.19
C ALA A 175 -12.29 -24.70 16.32
N LYS A 176 -12.33 -25.96 16.79
CA LYS A 176 -12.94 -27.07 16.04
C LYS A 176 -14.45 -26.94 15.95
N THR A 177 -15.09 -26.49 17.03
CA THR A 177 -16.53 -26.21 17.06
C THR A 177 -16.85 -25.07 16.09
N VAL A 178 -16.11 -23.96 16.13
CA VAL A 178 -16.28 -22.84 15.19
C VAL A 178 -16.08 -23.29 13.75
N GLU A 179 -15.01 -24.06 13.48
CA GLU A 179 -14.73 -24.60 12.15
C GLU A 179 -15.87 -25.49 11.64
N HIS A 180 -16.35 -26.42 12.48
CA HIS A 180 -17.46 -27.29 12.11
C HIS A 180 -18.71 -26.47 11.79
N THR A 181 -19.14 -25.60 12.69
CA THR A 181 -20.33 -24.75 12.51
C THR A 181 -20.22 -23.89 11.26
N PHE A 182 -19.07 -23.26 11.03
CA PHE A 182 -18.88 -22.38 9.87
C PHE A 182 -18.62 -23.14 8.54
N LYS A 183 -18.50 -24.47 8.57
CA LYS A 183 -18.47 -25.33 7.39
C LYS A 183 -19.82 -26.00 7.11
N THR A 184 -20.63 -26.27 8.15
CA THR A 184 -21.85 -27.08 8.02
C THR A 184 -23.13 -26.25 8.18
N GLU A 185 -23.30 -25.58 9.31
CA GLU A 185 -24.53 -24.86 9.66
C GLU A 185 -24.59 -23.47 9.00
N MET A 186 -23.42 -22.84 8.85
CA MET A 186 -23.29 -21.50 8.30
C MET A 186 -22.06 -21.47 7.39
N PRO A 187 -22.16 -21.96 6.14
CA PRO A 187 -21.02 -22.30 5.29
C PRO A 187 -20.30 -21.04 4.80
N VAL A 188 -19.52 -20.42 5.68
CA VAL A 188 -18.75 -19.21 5.42
C VAL A 188 -17.26 -19.49 5.27
N LEU A 189 -16.80 -20.69 5.65
CA LEU A 189 -15.43 -21.17 5.43
C LEU A 189 -15.35 -22.11 4.22
N LEU A 190 -14.21 -22.13 3.53
CA LEU A 190 -13.95 -23.16 2.51
C LEU A 190 -13.80 -24.54 3.17
N GLY A 191 -14.11 -25.61 2.43
CA GLY A 191 -14.02 -26.98 2.98
C GLY A 191 -12.63 -27.35 3.51
N HIS A 192 -11.56 -26.79 2.92
CA HIS A 192 -10.17 -26.99 3.31
C HIS A 192 -9.60 -25.88 4.20
N GLU A 193 -10.33 -24.80 4.46
CA GLU A 193 -9.91 -23.71 5.35
C GLU A 193 -9.97 -24.19 6.81
N THR A 194 -8.96 -23.86 7.61
CA THR A 194 -8.85 -24.31 9.01
C THR A 194 -8.91 -23.15 9.98
N VAL A 195 -9.66 -23.31 11.08
CA VAL A 195 -9.71 -22.29 12.15
C VAL A 195 -8.54 -22.52 13.09
N GLN A 196 -7.67 -21.51 13.21
CA GLN A 196 -6.53 -21.58 14.13
C GLN A 196 -6.91 -21.11 15.52
N THR A 197 -7.70 -20.04 15.62
CA THR A 197 -8.29 -19.58 16.88
C THR A 197 -9.52 -18.70 16.62
N ALA A 198 -10.39 -18.58 17.62
CA ALA A 198 -11.56 -17.74 17.56
C ALA A 198 -11.82 -17.07 18.91
N PHE A 199 -12.31 -15.84 18.89
CA PHE A 199 -12.63 -15.06 20.07
C PHE A 199 -14.03 -14.49 19.94
N LYS A 200 -14.79 -14.50 21.04
CA LYS A 200 -16.12 -13.89 21.13
C LYS A 200 -16.03 -12.61 21.95
N SER A 201 -16.54 -11.48 21.47
CA SER A 201 -16.72 -10.24 22.25
C SER A 201 -18.17 -9.80 22.20
N GLY A 202 -18.89 -9.98 23.31
CA GLY A 202 -20.34 -9.81 23.31
C GLY A 202 -20.98 -10.71 22.24
N ARG A 203 -21.61 -10.10 21.24
CA ARG A 203 -22.26 -10.82 20.13
C ARG A 203 -21.36 -11.03 18.92
N ASP A 204 -20.20 -10.38 18.89
CA ASP A 204 -19.31 -10.39 17.75
C ASP A 204 -18.23 -11.47 17.91
N PHE A 205 -17.67 -11.91 16.81
CA PHE A 205 -16.59 -12.88 16.78
C PHE A 205 -15.42 -12.39 15.93
N THR A 206 -14.21 -12.70 16.35
CA THR A 206 -13.00 -12.60 15.53
C THR A 206 -12.42 -13.99 15.39
N VAL A 207 -12.36 -14.48 14.15
CA VAL A 207 -11.88 -15.82 13.80
C VAL A 207 -10.63 -15.68 12.96
N LEU A 208 -9.52 -16.26 13.41
CA LEU A 208 -8.27 -16.32 12.64
C LEU A 208 -8.18 -17.70 11.99
N THR A 209 -8.15 -17.73 10.66
CA THR A 209 -8.02 -18.97 9.87
C THR A 209 -6.65 -19.04 9.24
N ASP A 210 -6.32 -20.17 8.64
CA ASP A 210 -5.13 -20.30 7.79
C ASP A 210 -5.14 -19.40 6.54
N MET A 211 -6.27 -18.79 6.20
CA MET A 211 -6.43 -17.98 4.99
C MET A 211 -6.72 -16.50 5.24
N ARG A 212 -7.35 -16.15 6.37
CA ARG A 212 -7.78 -14.77 6.66
C ARG A 212 -8.07 -14.49 8.13
N VAL A 213 -8.31 -13.21 8.39
CA VAL A 213 -9.04 -12.72 9.55
C VAL A 213 -10.52 -12.59 9.17
N LEU A 214 -11.42 -13.26 9.89
CA LEU A 214 -12.86 -13.19 9.69
C LEU A 214 -13.51 -12.56 10.93
N ARG A 215 -14.06 -11.36 10.79
CA ARG A 215 -14.88 -10.73 11.81
C ARG A 215 -16.36 -10.99 11.52
N VAL A 216 -17.07 -11.50 12.51
CA VAL A 216 -18.51 -11.73 12.47
C VAL A 216 -19.18 -10.70 13.36
N ASP A 217 -19.90 -9.75 12.76
CA ASP A 217 -20.64 -8.70 13.45
C ASP A 217 -22.13 -9.07 13.52
N VAL A 218 -22.71 -9.09 14.71
CA VAL A 218 -24.08 -9.55 14.94
C VAL A 218 -24.95 -8.37 15.37
N GLN A 219 -25.86 -7.95 14.48
CA GLN A 219 -26.61 -6.71 14.60
C GLN A 219 -28.09 -6.92 15.04
N GLY A 220 -28.65 -5.89 15.68
CA GLY A 220 -30.06 -5.81 16.12
C GLY A 220 -30.37 -6.52 17.44
N ILE A 221 -31.43 -6.12 18.16
CA ILE A 221 -31.74 -6.54 19.56
C ILE A 221 -31.78 -8.07 19.78
N TYR A 222 -32.02 -8.86 18.74
CA TYR A 222 -32.07 -10.34 18.81
C TYR A 222 -31.09 -11.03 17.84
N GLY A 223 -30.04 -10.34 17.36
CA GLY A 223 -29.04 -10.92 16.46
C GLY A 223 -29.59 -11.31 15.08
N LYS A 224 -30.36 -10.40 14.47
CA LYS A 224 -31.17 -10.70 13.27
C LYS A 224 -30.44 -10.51 11.96
N LYS A 225 -29.32 -9.78 11.96
CA LYS A 225 -28.48 -9.49 10.79
C LYS A 225 -27.05 -9.80 11.17
N ILE A 226 -26.33 -10.51 10.32
CA ILE A 226 -24.95 -10.95 10.58
C ILE A 226 -24.07 -10.48 9.42
N GLY A 227 -23.01 -9.75 9.72
CA GLY A 227 -21.99 -9.34 8.76
C GLY A 227 -20.73 -10.20 8.88
N PHE A 228 -20.27 -10.77 7.77
CA PHE A 228 -19.03 -11.55 7.65
C PHE A 228 -17.97 -10.71 6.96
N PHE A 229 -17.15 -10.02 7.74
CA PHE A 229 -16.05 -9.22 7.21
C PHE A 229 -14.77 -10.05 7.13
N SER A 230 -14.39 -10.39 5.90
CA SER A 230 -13.23 -11.21 5.58
C SER A 230 -12.06 -10.34 5.12
N VAL A 231 -10.94 -10.42 5.82
CA VAL A 231 -9.71 -9.66 5.55
C VAL A 231 -8.55 -10.61 5.30
N ARG A 232 -7.97 -10.55 4.10
CA ARG A 232 -6.81 -11.37 3.73
C ARG A 232 -5.60 -11.03 4.60
N TRP A 233 -4.77 -12.02 4.91
CA TRP A 233 -3.55 -11.80 5.70
C TRP A 233 -2.59 -10.78 5.06
N GLU A 234 -2.48 -10.76 3.72
CA GLU A 234 -1.69 -9.77 2.96
C GLU A 234 -2.11 -8.30 3.16
N SER A 235 -3.35 -8.09 3.63
CA SER A 235 -3.92 -6.76 3.91
C SER A 235 -3.51 -6.22 5.27
N ILE A 236 -2.97 -7.07 6.16
CA ILE A 236 -2.46 -6.68 7.48
C ILE A 236 -1.02 -6.16 7.32
N LYS A 237 -0.78 -4.92 7.76
CA LYS A 237 0.49 -4.19 7.55
C LYS A 237 1.41 -4.18 8.75
N ALA A 238 0.82 -4.30 9.93
CA ALA A 238 1.48 -4.44 11.21
C ALA A 238 0.46 -5.01 12.19
N TYR A 239 0.92 -5.37 13.38
CA TYR A 239 0.03 -5.77 14.47
C TYR A 239 0.63 -5.44 15.82
N SER A 240 -0.20 -5.26 16.83
CA SER A 240 0.22 -5.21 18.22
C SER A 240 -0.58 -6.16 19.09
N VAL A 241 0.07 -6.63 20.14
CA VAL A 241 -0.51 -7.54 21.12
C VAL A 241 -0.11 -7.01 22.50
N GLN A 242 -1.10 -6.74 23.36
CA GLN A 242 -0.89 -6.12 24.67
C GLN A 242 -1.27 -7.09 25.80
N SER A 243 -0.38 -7.23 26.78
CA SER A 243 -0.63 -8.04 27.99
C SER A 243 -1.61 -7.37 28.95
N ALA A 244 -2.25 -8.15 29.81
CA ALA A 244 -3.06 -7.64 30.92
C ALA A 244 -2.20 -6.89 31.96
N GLY A 245 -2.84 -5.98 32.72
CA GLY A 245 -2.21 -5.26 33.85
C GLY A 245 -2.41 -5.97 35.20
N ALA A 246 -2.00 -5.37 36.33
CA ALA A 246 -2.22 -5.98 37.65
C ALA A 246 -3.59 -5.71 38.29
N PHE A 247 -4.10 -6.77 38.94
CA PHE A 247 -5.17 -6.95 39.94
C PHE A 247 -6.58 -6.37 39.67
N LEU A 248 -6.76 -5.31 38.87
CA LEU A 248 -8.10 -4.76 38.60
C LEU A 248 -8.36 -4.34 37.14
N ASP A 249 -7.35 -4.30 36.28
CA ASP A 249 -7.50 -3.87 34.88
C ASP A 249 -7.30 -5.08 33.95
N ARG A 250 -8.40 -5.50 33.29
CA ARG A 250 -8.70 -6.91 32.96
C ARG A 250 -8.53 -7.33 31.51
N ASP A 251 -8.15 -6.44 30.61
CA ASP A 251 -8.27 -6.68 29.18
C ASP A 251 -6.89 -6.65 28.49
N MET A 252 -6.49 -7.80 27.92
CA MET A 252 -5.47 -7.92 26.89
C MET A 252 -6.05 -7.39 25.57
N GLU A 253 -5.22 -6.96 24.63
CA GLU A 253 -5.69 -6.38 23.38
C GLU A 253 -4.92 -6.95 22.19
N LEU A 254 -5.63 -7.34 21.14
CA LEU A 254 -5.08 -7.64 19.83
C LEU A 254 -5.47 -6.51 18.87
N CYS A 255 -4.49 -5.90 18.22
CA CYS A 255 -4.70 -4.89 17.20
C CYS A 255 -4.04 -5.33 15.88
N LEU A 256 -4.80 -5.37 14.78
CA LEU A 256 -4.29 -5.64 13.44
C LEU A 256 -4.46 -4.38 12.59
N TYR A 257 -3.37 -3.85 12.03
CA TYR A 257 -3.37 -2.62 11.24
C TYR A 257 -3.55 -2.92 9.76
N THR A 258 -4.42 -2.16 9.09
CA THR A 258 -4.74 -2.35 7.67
C THR A 258 -4.83 -1.01 6.95
N ASN A 259 -4.76 -1.03 5.62
CA ASN A 259 -5.01 0.15 4.78
C ASN A 259 -6.42 0.17 4.18
N LEU A 260 -7.32 -0.68 4.67
CA LEU A 260 -8.68 -0.77 4.18
C LEU A 260 -9.41 0.55 4.45
N LYS A 261 -10.00 1.14 3.41
CA LYS A 261 -10.76 2.39 3.52
C LYS A 261 -11.88 2.23 4.55
N GLY A 262 -11.79 2.98 5.65
CA GLY A 262 -12.76 2.96 6.75
C GLY A 262 -12.47 1.95 7.86
N VAL A 263 -11.46 1.08 7.69
CA VAL A 263 -11.08 0.02 8.65
C VAL A 263 -9.56 0.02 8.83
N GLY A 264 -9.00 1.10 9.38
CA GLY A 264 -7.53 1.19 9.54
C GLY A 264 -6.96 0.24 10.59
N ARG A 265 -7.79 -0.27 11.50
CA ARG A 265 -7.41 -1.33 12.44
C ARG A 265 -8.58 -2.24 12.78
N ILE A 266 -8.26 -3.46 13.18
CA ILE A 266 -9.18 -4.45 13.73
C ILE A 266 -8.71 -4.69 15.17
N GLU A 267 -9.56 -4.35 16.13
CA GLU A 267 -9.28 -4.51 17.56
C GLU A 267 -10.14 -5.60 18.16
N GLN A 268 -9.53 -6.38 19.03
CA GLN A 268 -10.18 -7.46 19.76
C GLN A 268 -9.71 -7.43 21.21
N ASP A 269 -10.62 -7.06 22.10
CA ASP A 269 -10.42 -7.17 23.54
C ASP A 269 -10.47 -8.64 23.96
N LEU A 270 -9.54 -9.02 24.82
CA LEU A 270 -9.37 -10.38 25.30
C LEU A 270 -9.32 -10.36 26.82
N ARG A 271 -10.18 -11.17 27.46
CA ARG A 271 -10.20 -11.23 28.93
C ARG A 271 -8.94 -11.94 29.43
N HIS A 272 -8.30 -11.35 30.44
CA HIS A 272 -7.12 -11.94 31.07
C HIS A 272 -7.34 -13.39 31.51
N GLY A 273 -6.35 -14.25 31.20
CA GLY A 273 -6.38 -15.69 31.49
C GLY A 273 -7.40 -16.49 30.67
N LYS A 274 -8.05 -15.88 29.67
CA LYS A 274 -9.00 -16.52 28.75
C LYS A 274 -8.54 -16.54 27.30
N ALA A 275 -7.34 -16.04 27.03
CA ALA A 275 -6.63 -16.14 25.77
C ALA A 275 -5.14 -16.30 26.07
N ASP A 276 -4.44 -17.01 25.19
CA ASP A 276 -2.99 -17.14 25.23
C ASP A 276 -2.37 -16.12 24.26
N LEU A 277 -1.67 -15.13 24.82
CA LEU A 277 -1.03 -14.03 24.10
C LEU A 277 0.02 -14.53 23.09
N PHE A 278 0.77 -15.55 23.45
CA PHE A 278 1.93 -16.01 22.67
C PHE A 278 1.52 -17.01 21.59
N VAL A 279 0.45 -17.79 21.82
CA VAL A 279 -0.22 -18.54 20.75
C VAL A 279 -0.76 -17.59 19.69
N LEU A 280 -1.39 -16.49 20.11
CA LEU A 280 -1.84 -15.43 19.20
C LEU A 280 -0.69 -14.84 18.41
N GLN A 281 0.40 -14.47 19.09
CA GLN A 281 1.57 -13.91 18.43
C GLN A 281 2.16 -14.88 17.40
N LYS A 282 2.25 -16.18 17.70
CA LYS A 282 2.71 -17.21 16.77
C LYS A 282 1.83 -17.33 15.53
N ILE A 283 0.50 -17.32 15.71
CA ILE A 283 -0.46 -17.33 14.60
C ILE A 283 -0.23 -16.13 13.67
N LEU A 284 -0.11 -14.92 14.25
CA LEU A 284 0.12 -13.69 13.49
C LEU A 284 1.47 -13.72 12.76
N CYS A 285 2.52 -14.19 13.41
CA CYS A 285 3.84 -14.34 12.80
C CYS A 285 3.78 -15.23 11.55
N ASN A 286 3.13 -16.39 11.64
CA ASN A 286 3.07 -17.36 10.54
C ASN A 286 2.35 -16.84 9.30
N HIS A 287 1.39 -15.94 9.48
CA HIS A 287 0.60 -15.41 8.37
C HIS A 287 1.12 -14.10 7.80
N ILE A 288 1.63 -13.22 8.67
CA ILE A 288 2.09 -11.89 8.26
C ILE A 288 3.56 -11.92 7.81
N LEU A 289 4.39 -12.79 8.41
CA LEU A 289 5.82 -12.90 8.12
C LEU A 289 6.18 -14.12 7.25
N GLY A 290 5.19 -14.92 6.83
CA GLY A 290 5.36 -16.20 6.12
C GLY A 290 5.52 -17.41 7.04
N GLU A 291 5.56 -18.62 6.46
CA GLU A 291 5.62 -19.87 7.23
C GLU A 291 6.92 -20.02 8.05
N ASP A 292 6.78 -20.48 9.29
CA ASP A 292 7.92 -20.89 10.13
C ASP A 292 8.40 -22.28 9.71
N THR A 293 9.55 -22.33 9.04
CA THR A 293 10.15 -23.58 8.55
C THR A 293 10.89 -24.36 9.64
N ALA A 294 11.03 -23.82 10.85
CA ALA A 294 11.71 -24.48 11.97
C ALA A 294 11.03 -24.20 13.32
N PRO A 295 9.77 -24.65 13.53
CA PRO A 295 9.02 -24.36 14.74
C PRO A 295 9.71 -24.96 16.00
N MET A 296 9.83 -24.17 17.06
CA MET A 296 10.34 -24.64 18.36
C MET A 296 9.32 -25.53 19.09
N GLU A 297 9.69 -26.78 19.37
CA GLU A 297 8.87 -27.75 20.12
C GLU A 297 8.96 -27.54 21.63
N GLY A 298 7.84 -27.67 22.35
CA GLY A 298 7.83 -27.72 23.83
C GLY A 298 7.94 -26.38 24.57
N LEU A 299 7.76 -25.26 23.88
CA LEU A 299 7.73 -23.93 24.50
C LEU A 299 6.54 -23.77 25.45
N ASN A 300 6.78 -23.16 26.61
CA ASN A 300 5.68 -22.72 27.48
C ASN A 300 5.07 -21.44 26.88
N THR A 301 3.97 -21.60 26.14
CA THR A 301 3.24 -20.48 25.53
C THR A 301 2.31 -19.78 26.52
N HIS A 302 2.08 -20.32 27.71
CA HIS A 302 1.22 -19.68 28.69
C HIS A 302 1.82 -18.33 29.13
N GLU A 303 0.97 -17.39 29.56
CA GLU A 303 1.40 -16.11 30.14
C GLU A 303 2.42 -16.36 31.27
N GLY A 304 3.70 -16.28 30.93
CA GLY A 304 4.82 -16.58 31.81
C GLY A 304 5.10 -15.40 32.73
N GLU A 305 5.31 -15.73 34.00
CA GLU A 305 5.62 -14.90 35.16
C GLU A 305 6.14 -13.49 34.84
N VAL A 306 5.51 -12.47 35.44
CA VAL A 306 6.16 -11.18 35.68
C VAL A 306 7.46 -11.53 36.40
N ASP A 307 8.60 -11.32 35.74
CA ASP A 307 9.91 -11.60 36.31
C ASP A 307 9.99 -10.99 37.72
N GLU A 308 9.93 -11.84 38.76
CA GLU A 308 9.99 -11.42 40.16
C GLU A 308 11.34 -10.75 40.47
N LYS A 309 12.36 -10.98 39.62
CA LYS A 309 13.65 -10.30 39.69
C LYS A 309 13.68 -9.16 38.69
N GLY A 310 13.04 -8.05 39.03
CA GLY A 310 13.10 -6.81 38.25
C GLY A 310 14.51 -6.20 38.09
N PHE A 311 15.35 -6.79 37.24
CA PHE A 311 16.81 -6.66 37.39
C PHE A 311 17.54 -5.86 36.29
N TRP A 312 16.93 -5.46 35.17
CA TRP A 312 17.69 -4.76 34.10
C TRP A 312 17.02 -3.55 33.41
N TRP A 313 15.69 -3.38 33.45
CA TRP A 313 15.04 -2.23 32.82
C TRP A 313 15.31 -0.88 33.53
N PHE A 314 15.80 -0.89 34.77
CA PHE A 314 16.20 0.32 35.51
C PHE A 314 17.68 0.74 35.35
N ARG A 315 18.48 0.02 34.55
CA ARG A 315 19.91 0.33 34.33
C ARG A 315 20.17 1.01 32.98
N ASP A 316 20.91 2.12 33.01
CA ASP A 316 21.45 2.92 31.89
C ASP A 316 20.66 2.92 30.57
N ASN A 317 20.02 4.04 30.26
CA ASN A 317 19.17 4.26 29.09
C ASN A 317 19.96 4.28 27.76
N GLN A 318 19.27 3.97 26.66
CA GLN A 318 19.69 4.14 25.26
C GLN A 318 20.99 3.40 24.89
N ARG A 319 21.01 2.07 25.02
CA ARG A 319 22.20 1.24 24.71
C ARG A 319 21.85 0.02 23.85
N PRO A 320 22.82 -0.52 23.08
CA PRO A 320 22.71 -1.87 22.54
C PRO A 320 22.55 -2.92 23.66
N LEU A 321 21.75 -3.93 23.36
CA LEU A 321 21.58 -5.15 24.17
C LEU A 321 22.33 -6.30 23.52
N ASP A 322 22.75 -7.29 24.32
CA ASP A 322 23.41 -8.49 23.81
C ASP A 322 22.40 -9.33 23.02
N THR A 323 22.63 -9.49 21.72
CA THR A 323 21.68 -10.16 20.82
C THR A 323 21.56 -11.65 21.12
N VAL A 324 22.62 -12.31 21.63
CA VAL A 324 22.57 -13.72 22.01
C VAL A 324 21.69 -13.91 23.24
N GLU A 325 21.82 -13.04 24.24
CA GLU A 325 20.96 -12.99 25.42
C GLU A 325 19.50 -12.70 25.02
N MET A 326 19.27 -11.67 24.19
CA MET A 326 17.92 -11.31 23.76
C MET A 326 17.27 -12.42 22.93
N ASN A 327 18.03 -13.08 22.03
CA ASN A 327 17.54 -14.26 21.33
C ASN A 327 17.12 -15.35 22.32
N LYS A 328 17.96 -15.68 23.32
CA LYS A 328 17.59 -16.67 24.35
C LYS A 328 16.32 -16.29 25.12
N VAL A 329 16.21 -15.04 25.54
CA VAL A 329 15.04 -14.54 26.30
C VAL A 329 13.77 -14.64 25.45
N TYR A 330 13.79 -14.06 24.24
CA TYR A 330 12.59 -13.92 23.42
C TYR A 330 12.23 -15.15 22.57
N HIS A 331 13.09 -16.18 22.55
CA HIS A 331 12.75 -17.54 22.12
C HIS A 331 12.23 -18.43 23.27
N SER A 332 12.33 -18.00 24.54
CA SER A 332 11.96 -18.83 25.70
C SER A 332 10.72 -18.32 26.44
N SER A 333 10.82 -17.18 27.12
CA SER A 333 9.70 -16.57 27.84
C SER A 333 9.95 -15.07 28.08
N PRO A 334 9.17 -14.17 27.46
CA PRO A 334 8.07 -14.44 26.54
C PRO A 334 8.54 -14.93 25.17
N SER A 335 7.94 -15.99 24.63
CA SER A 335 8.28 -16.54 23.30
C SER A 335 7.61 -15.74 22.20
N ILE A 336 8.19 -14.59 21.84
CA ILE A 336 7.64 -13.66 20.84
C ILE A 336 8.22 -13.87 19.43
N LEU A 337 9.30 -14.63 19.32
CA LEU A 337 10.02 -14.92 18.07
C LEU A 337 9.62 -16.29 17.49
N ARG A 338 9.68 -16.43 16.16
CA ARG A 338 9.60 -17.74 15.48
C ARG A 338 10.88 -18.55 15.68
N GLY A 339 10.84 -19.85 15.41
CA GLY A 339 12.04 -20.68 15.58
C GLY A 339 13.16 -20.39 14.59
N ASN A 340 12.84 -19.88 13.40
CA ASN A 340 13.81 -19.38 12.41
C ASN A 340 14.01 -17.86 12.44
N GLU A 341 13.40 -17.15 13.40
CA GLU A 341 13.52 -15.69 13.51
C GLU A 341 14.67 -15.34 14.45
N THR A 342 15.62 -14.54 13.99
CA THR A 342 16.79 -14.16 14.79
C THR A 342 16.80 -12.67 15.03
N ILE A 343 17.06 -12.27 16.27
CA ILE A 343 17.37 -10.88 16.62
C ILE A 343 18.79 -10.60 16.14
N GLU A 344 18.89 -9.61 15.25
CA GLU A 344 20.14 -9.14 14.66
C GLU A 344 20.66 -7.89 15.37
N MET A 345 19.75 -7.03 15.84
CA MET A 345 20.09 -5.92 16.73
C MET A 345 19.00 -5.75 17.77
N ALA A 346 19.40 -5.35 18.98
CA ALA A 346 18.47 -5.06 20.05
C ALA A 346 18.92 -3.81 20.79
N PHE A 347 17.97 -2.93 21.08
CA PHE A 347 18.24 -1.66 21.72
C PHE A 347 17.24 -1.40 22.83
N LYS A 348 17.75 -0.82 23.90
CA LYS A 348 16.92 -0.38 25.02
C LYS A 348 16.85 1.14 25.01
N GLY A 349 15.66 1.69 24.81
CA GLY A 349 15.34 3.10 25.03
C GLY A 349 15.24 3.45 26.51
N HIS A 350 14.46 4.49 26.86
CA HIS A 350 14.24 4.85 28.27
C HIS A 350 13.32 3.82 28.96
N ARG A 351 12.17 3.50 28.36
CA ARG A 351 11.27 2.42 28.81
C ARG A 351 11.17 1.29 27.80
N ASP A 352 11.29 1.61 26.53
CA ASP A 352 10.95 0.70 25.43
C ASP A 352 12.16 -0.12 24.98
N ILE A 353 11.89 -1.30 24.43
CA ILE A 353 12.90 -2.13 23.75
C ILE A 353 12.54 -2.21 22.28
N THR A 354 13.53 -2.02 21.42
CA THR A 354 13.40 -2.25 19.98
C THR A 354 14.26 -3.43 19.59
N LEU A 355 13.65 -4.42 18.95
CA LEU A 355 14.33 -5.56 18.36
C LEU A 355 14.26 -5.44 16.85
N PHE A 356 15.40 -5.55 16.19
CA PHE A 356 15.52 -5.72 14.75
C PHE A 356 15.79 -7.19 14.49
N THR A 357 14.84 -7.86 13.86
CA THR A 357 14.96 -9.28 13.49
C THR A 357 15.18 -9.40 11.99
N ASN A 358 15.50 -10.61 11.53
CA ASN A 358 15.55 -10.90 10.09
C ASN A 358 14.20 -10.74 9.37
N LEU A 359 13.07 -10.61 10.09
CA LEU A 359 11.72 -10.56 9.52
C LEU A 359 10.99 -9.24 9.75
N ARG A 360 11.29 -8.54 10.85
CA ARG A 360 10.53 -7.36 11.29
C ARG A 360 11.29 -6.50 12.30
N VAL A 361 10.73 -5.34 12.58
CA VAL A 361 11.02 -4.54 13.78
C VAL A 361 9.96 -4.84 14.84
N ILE A 362 10.39 -5.12 16.07
CA ILE A 362 9.49 -5.31 17.21
C ILE A 362 9.75 -4.19 18.21
N MET A 363 8.72 -3.43 18.55
CA MET A 363 8.73 -2.45 19.64
C MET A 363 8.02 -3.05 20.85
N ILE A 364 8.67 -3.04 21.99
CA ILE A 364 8.16 -3.54 23.26
C ILE A 364 8.03 -2.34 24.19
N ASP A 365 6.81 -1.90 24.44
CA ASP A 365 6.49 -0.71 25.23
C ASP A 365 5.79 -1.10 26.55
N PRO A 366 6.46 -0.93 27.70
CA PRO A 366 5.83 -0.99 29.01
C PRO A 366 4.87 0.20 29.26
N LYS A 367 3.56 -0.07 29.18
CA LYS A 367 2.49 0.91 29.43
C LYS A 367 2.18 1.12 30.93
N GLY A 368 1.72 2.33 31.24
CA GLY A 368 1.27 2.76 32.58
C GLY A 368 2.41 3.26 33.50
N LEU A 369 2.04 3.94 34.60
CA LEU A 369 2.98 4.55 35.58
C LEU A 369 3.96 3.54 36.22
N VAL A 370 3.62 2.25 36.24
CA VAL A 370 4.40 1.18 36.87
C VAL A 370 4.83 0.11 35.84
N GLY A 371 4.54 0.28 34.54
CA GLY A 371 4.96 -0.65 33.48
C GLY A 371 4.33 -2.05 33.55
N LYS A 372 3.12 -2.17 34.09
CA LYS A 372 2.46 -3.48 34.36
C LYS A 372 1.74 -4.07 33.15
N LYS A 373 1.58 -3.31 32.07
CA LYS A 373 1.09 -3.79 30.77
C LYS A 373 2.25 -3.66 29.78
N ILE A 374 2.43 -4.63 28.90
CA ILE A 374 3.45 -4.59 27.86
C ILE A 374 2.74 -4.70 26.51
N GLU A 375 2.98 -3.74 25.62
CA GLU A 375 2.56 -3.80 24.23
C GLU A 375 3.72 -4.29 23.36
N TYR A 376 3.49 -5.33 22.56
CA TYR A 376 4.42 -5.83 21.56
C TYR A 376 3.92 -5.44 20.17
N THR A 377 4.48 -4.39 19.59
CA THR A 377 4.12 -3.92 18.24
C THR A 377 5.11 -4.43 17.21
N SER A 378 4.62 -5.09 16.18
CA SER A 378 5.40 -5.74 15.12
C SER A 378 5.20 -5.05 13.77
N PHE A 379 6.31 -4.60 13.18
CA PHE A 379 6.37 -3.98 11.86
C PHE A 379 7.18 -4.88 10.92
N PRO A 380 6.53 -5.69 10.06
CA PRO A 380 7.21 -6.43 9.01
C PRO A 380 8.12 -5.53 8.15
N TRP A 381 9.29 -6.02 7.75
CA TRP A 381 10.16 -5.24 6.84
C TRP A 381 9.45 -4.90 5.52
N THR A 382 8.50 -5.73 5.09
CA THR A 382 7.70 -5.52 3.88
C THR A 382 6.74 -4.34 3.96
N SER A 383 6.37 -3.88 5.16
CA SER A 383 5.51 -2.71 5.35
C SER A 383 6.31 -1.42 5.58
N ILE A 384 7.62 -1.50 5.79
CA ILE A 384 8.51 -0.34 5.87
C ILE A 384 8.94 0.05 4.46
N THR A 385 8.70 1.31 4.12
CA THR A 385 8.90 1.87 2.77
C THR A 385 10.18 2.69 2.64
N ALA A 386 10.67 3.27 3.74
CA ALA A 386 11.89 4.05 3.77
C ALA A 386 12.41 4.13 5.21
N HIS A 387 13.69 4.44 5.37
CA HIS A 387 14.28 4.73 6.67
C HIS A 387 15.13 6.00 6.62
N GLY A 388 15.36 6.58 7.80
CA GLY A 388 16.12 7.79 7.99
C GLY A 388 17.06 7.62 9.17
N VAL A 389 18.28 8.14 9.07
CA VAL A 389 19.22 8.17 10.18
C VAL A 389 19.75 9.58 10.34
N ARG A 390 19.52 10.18 11.51
CA ARG A 390 19.95 11.54 11.85
C ARG A 390 21.01 11.51 12.93
N THR A 391 22.17 12.11 12.66
CA THR A 391 23.26 12.22 13.63
C THR A 391 23.01 13.39 14.59
N ALA A 392 23.42 13.25 15.84
CA ALA A 392 23.21 14.28 16.85
C ALA A 392 24.09 15.54 16.69
N GLY A 393 23.54 16.70 17.07
CA GLY A 393 24.22 18.01 17.06
C GLY A 393 25.27 18.23 18.17
N LYS A 394 25.85 19.44 18.24
CA LYS A 394 27.04 19.71 19.07
C LYS A 394 26.82 20.30 20.48
N TRP A 395 25.64 20.78 20.87
CA TRP A 395 25.48 21.55 22.12
C TRP A 395 24.08 21.40 22.77
N LEU A 396 23.88 20.32 23.53
CA LEU A 396 22.67 19.93 24.32
C LEU A 396 21.68 18.96 23.65
N ASP A 397 21.86 18.65 22.36
CA ASP A 397 21.11 17.57 21.68
C ASP A 397 21.95 16.27 21.70
N TYR A 398 21.54 15.30 22.53
CA TYR A 398 22.27 14.04 22.76
C TYR A 398 21.74 12.87 21.94
N ASP A 399 20.57 13.05 21.33
CA ASP A 399 19.83 11.98 20.70
C ASP A 399 20.11 11.98 19.19
N SER A 400 20.63 10.85 18.71
CA SER A 400 20.61 10.53 17.28
C SER A 400 19.32 9.77 17.03
N GLU A 401 18.71 9.96 15.89
CA GLU A 401 17.35 9.47 15.66
C GLU A 401 17.36 8.54 14.46
N VAL A 402 16.60 7.46 14.54
CA VAL A 402 16.26 6.64 13.38
C VAL A 402 14.78 6.78 13.11
N MET A 403 14.46 7.10 11.88
CA MET A 403 13.11 7.25 11.37
C MET A 403 12.74 6.06 10.49
N PHE A 404 11.50 5.62 10.60
CA PHE A 404 10.90 4.62 9.72
C PHE A 404 9.61 5.17 9.14
N TRP A 405 9.46 5.10 7.82
CA TRP A 405 8.20 5.40 7.14
C TRP A 405 7.59 4.10 6.66
N THR A 406 6.34 3.85 7.03
CA THR A 406 5.62 2.63 6.62
C THR A 406 4.64 2.92 5.49
N GLU A 407 4.09 1.88 4.88
CA GLU A 407 2.97 1.99 3.94
C GLU A 407 1.61 2.21 4.62
N MET A 408 1.55 2.27 5.96
CA MET A 408 0.28 2.36 6.69
C MET A 408 -0.43 3.68 6.45
N ASP A 409 -1.73 3.57 6.15
CA ASP A 409 -2.64 4.70 6.07
C ASP A 409 -2.96 5.18 7.48
N PHE A 410 -2.97 6.50 7.65
CA PHE A 410 -3.43 7.12 8.87
C PHE A 410 -4.92 6.85 9.12
N TYR A 411 -5.26 6.26 10.27
CA TYR A 411 -6.63 6.09 10.73
C TYR A 411 -6.95 7.05 11.88
N PRO A 412 -7.76 8.10 11.67
CA PRO A 412 -8.44 8.73 12.79
C PRO A 412 -9.52 7.73 13.26
N GLY A 413 -9.50 7.34 14.52
CA GLY A 413 -10.63 6.65 15.14
C GLY A 413 -11.95 7.41 14.96
N LYS A 414 -13.08 6.79 15.34
CA LYS A 414 -14.38 7.47 15.36
C LYS A 414 -14.26 8.78 16.15
N ALA A 415 -14.84 9.86 15.60
CA ALA A 415 -15.09 11.06 16.37
C ALA A 415 -15.80 10.66 17.68
N GLY A 416 -15.28 11.14 18.81
CA GLY A 416 -15.86 10.93 20.13
C GLY A 416 -17.37 11.20 20.10
N GLY A 417 -18.11 10.30 20.75
CA GLY A 417 -19.54 10.46 20.93
C GLY A 417 -19.79 11.60 21.92
N GLY A 418 -20.25 12.74 21.42
CA GLY A 418 -20.73 13.86 22.23
C GLY A 418 -19.79 15.07 22.27
N GLU A 419 -20.35 16.24 22.59
CA GLU A 419 -19.63 17.52 22.69
C GLU A 419 -18.50 17.53 23.74
N ASP A 420 -18.41 16.51 24.60
CA ASP A 420 -17.47 16.44 25.73
C ASP A 420 -16.24 15.53 25.50
N ASP A 421 -16.14 14.82 24.36
CA ASP A 421 -15.01 13.93 24.06
C ASP A 421 -14.26 14.41 22.80
N PRO A 422 -13.17 15.19 22.92
CA PRO A 422 -12.40 15.63 21.76
C PRO A 422 -11.83 14.38 21.06
N PRO A 423 -11.81 14.33 19.72
CA PRO A 423 -11.23 13.19 19.01
C PRO A 423 -9.80 12.98 19.51
N GLU A 424 -9.45 11.75 19.89
CA GLU A 424 -8.07 11.40 20.19
C GLU A 424 -7.19 11.91 19.03
N PRO A 425 -6.10 12.64 19.30
CA PRO A 425 -5.17 12.98 18.25
C PRO A 425 -4.61 11.66 17.71
N PRO A 426 -4.85 11.32 16.43
CA PRO A 426 -4.32 10.11 15.83
C PRO A 426 -2.81 9.98 16.06
N ARG A 427 -2.33 8.83 16.52
CA ARG A 427 -0.90 8.66 16.80
C ARG A 427 -0.14 8.59 15.48
N PRO A 428 0.88 9.45 15.24
CA PRO A 428 1.71 9.40 14.03
C PRO A 428 2.42 8.06 13.80
N GLU A 429 2.59 7.31 14.89
CA GLU A 429 3.43 6.10 15.10
C GLU A 429 3.23 4.96 14.09
N GLN A 430 2.19 4.96 13.27
CA GLN A 430 1.95 3.88 12.31
C GLN A 430 2.50 4.19 10.93
N SER A 431 2.20 5.37 10.36
CA SER A 431 2.76 5.77 9.07
C SER A 431 4.23 6.23 9.16
N PHE A 432 4.66 6.60 10.37
CA PHE A 432 6.01 7.03 10.70
C PHE A 432 6.29 6.74 12.18
N PHE A 433 7.44 6.15 12.50
CA PHE A 433 7.91 6.06 13.88
C PHE A 433 9.39 6.37 13.97
N GLU A 434 9.81 6.84 15.15
CA GLU A 434 11.14 7.33 15.41
C GLU A 434 11.70 6.68 16.67
N ILE A 435 13.00 6.41 16.66
CA ILE A 435 13.72 5.77 17.76
C ILE A 435 14.94 6.60 18.10
N ASP A 436 15.01 7.03 19.37
CA ASP A 436 16.11 7.81 19.90
C ASP A 436 17.26 6.91 20.38
N PHE A 437 18.47 7.25 19.95
CA PHE A 437 19.71 6.59 20.29
C PHE A 437 20.69 7.54 20.93
N ASN A 438 21.41 7.04 21.94
CA ASN A 438 22.52 7.79 22.50
C ASN A 438 23.70 7.76 21.52
N LYS A 439 24.06 8.93 20.99
CA LYS A 439 25.14 9.09 20.00
C LYS A 439 26.51 8.55 20.43
N ASN A 440 26.74 8.37 21.73
CA ASN A 440 28.02 7.87 22.25
C ASN A 440 28.02 6.35 22.45
N LYS A 441 26.87 5.67 22.29
CA LYS A 441 26.71 4.24 22.54
C LYS A 441 26.35 3.45 21.29
N VAL A 442 25.91 4.13 20.23
CA VAL A 442 25.46 3.52 18.98
C VAL A 442 26.18 4.21 17.83
N ASP A 443 26.83 3.42 16.97
CA ASP A 443 27.29 3.93 15.69
C ASP A 443 26.12 4.02 14.70
N MET A 444 25.75 5.26 14.38
CA MET A 444 24.64 5.56 13.48
C MET A 444 24.94 5.19 12.03
N ASN A 445 26.20 5.16 11.61
CA ASN A 445 26.55 4.79 10.24
C ASN A 445 26.40 3.28 10.03
N ALA A 446 26.89 2.45 10.95
CA ALA A 446 26.65 1.01 10.92
C ALA A 446 25.15 0.67 10.97
N LEU A 447 24.38 1.39 11.81
CA LEU A 447 22.93 1.22 11.85
C LEU A 447 22.28 1.60 10.51
N ASN A 448 22.70 2.71 9.90
CA ASN A 448 22.22 3.10 8.57
C ASN A 448 22.53 2.02 7.52
N TYR A 449 23.75 1.50 7.47
CA TYR A 449 24.14 0.41 6.56
C TYR A 449 23.24 -0.82 6.74
N TYR A 450 23.02 -1.26 7.99
CA TYR A 450 22.15 -2.39 8.30
C TYR A 450 20.71 -2.18 7.81
N LEU A 451 20.12 -1.02 8.12
CA LEU A 451 18.75 -0.70 7.70
C LEU A 451 18.64 -0.61 6.17
N SER A 452 19.68 -0.08 5.53
CA SER A 452 19.80 -0.04 4.08
C SER A 452 19.80 -1.44 3.50
N HIS A 453 20.66 -2.32 4.00
CA HIS A 453 20.71 -3.71 3.58
C HIS A 453 19.33 -4.38 3.74
N ARG A 454 18.64 -4.14 4.85
CA ARG A 454 17.32 -4.70 5.14
C ARG A 454 16.19 -4.16 4.25
N LEU A 455 16.26 -2.94 3.76
CA LEU A 455 15.17 -2.33 2.99
C LEU A 455 15.44 -2.28 1.48
N VAL A 456 16.70 -2.32 1.07
CA VAL A 456 17.12 -2.12 -0.31
C VAL A 456 17.34 -3.45 -1.05
N THR A 457 17.84 -4.47 -0.38
CA THR A 457 18.09 -5.78 -1.00
C THR A 457 16.80 -6.47 -1.44
N SER A 458 16.91 -7.38 -2.41
CA SER A 458 15.78 -8.19 -2.87
C SER A 458 15.31 -9.14 -1.77
N ARG A 459 14.03 -9.56 -1.81
CA ARG A 459 13.47 -10.46 -0.79
C ARG A 459 14.26 -11.78 -0.65
N MET A 460 14.86 -12.27 -1.74
CA MET A 460 15.68 -13.48 -1.74
C MET A 460 17.06 -13.28 -1.06
N GLN A 461 17.61 -12.06 -1.11
CA GLN A 461 18.85 -11.71 -0.40
C GLN A 461 18.61 -11.49 1.10
N MET A 462 17.42 -11.02 1.50
CA MET A 462 17.04 -10.81 2.91
C MET A 462 17.03 -12.11 3.75
N GLU A 463 16.78 -13.27 3.14
CA GLU A 463 16.72 -14.58 3.79
C GLU A 463 18.09 -15.09 4.24
N GLN A 464 19.19 -14.58 3.68
CA GLN A 464 20.56 -14.96 4.05
C GLN A 464 21.06 -14.25 5.32
N GLY A 465 20.23 -13.37 5.93
CA GLY A 465 20.62 -12.51 7.04
C GLY A 465 21.38 -11.27 6.57
N ALA A 466 21.32 -10.17 7.33
CA ALA A 466 22.14 -9.01 7.02
C ALA A 466 23.57 -9.27 7.54
N PRO A 467 24.65 -8.99 6.78
CA PRO A 467 25.99 -9.01 7.35
C PRO A 467 26.06 -7.89 8.38
N ILE A 468 25.97 -8.24 9.67
CA ILE A 468 26.10 -7.28 10.76
C ILE A 468 27.59 -7.04 10.97
N PRO A 469 28.11 -5.82 10.77
CA PRO A 469 29.44 -5.47 11.25
C PRO A 469 29.40 -5.28 12.78
N MET A 470 29.16 -6.35 13.54
CA MET A 470 29.06 -6.31 15.02
C MET A 470 30.37 -5.84 15.67
N ASP A 471 31.52 -6.16 15.08
CA ASP A 471 32.82 -5.72 15.57
C ASP A 471 33.04 -4.20 15.43
N GLY A 472 32.20 -3.50 14.64
CA GLY A 472 32.28 -2.06 14.36
C GLY A 472 31.30 -1.17 15.15
N MET A 473 30.18 -1.68 15.66
CA MET A 473 29.15 -0.85 16.31
C MET A 473 29.60 -0.14 17.60
N THR A 474 30.73 -0.54 18.17
CA THR A 474 31.36 0.07 19.35
C THR A 474 32.70 0.75 19.04
N GLN A 475 33.15 0.73 17.79
CA GLN A 475 34.35 1.44 17.37
C GLN A 475 33.99 2.89 17.06
N HIS A 476 34.73 3.83 17.65
CA HIS A 476 34.69 5.21 17.22
C HIS A 476 35.17 5.28 15.78
N PHE A 477 34.25 5.40 14.84
CA PHE A 477 34.60 5.85 13.50
C PHE A 477 35.11 7.28 13.61
N ASP A 478 36.28 7.52 13.04
CA ASP A 478 36.86 8.85 12.96
C ASP A 478 35.82 9.78 12.33
N LYS A 479 35.76 11.02 12.82
CA LYS A 479 34.98 12.09 12.19
C LYS A 479 35.24 12.04 10.68
N PRO A 480 34.21 12.23 9.83
CA PRO A 480 34.42 12.24 8.39
C PRO A 480 35.63 13.14 8.09
N GLY A 481 36.60 12.58 7.36
CA GLY A 481 37.88 13.23 7.13
C GLY A 481 37.68 14.60 6.48
N PHE A 482 38.74 15.40 6.47
CA PHE A 482 38.79 16.77 5.94
C PHE A 482 38.20 16.94 4.51
N GLY A 483 37.95 15.85 3.77
CA GLY A 483 37.31 15.80 2.46
C GLY A 483 35.78 15.98 2.46
N PHE A 484 35.04 15.44 3.44
CA PHE A 484 33.57 15.54 3.50
C PHE A 484 33.11 16.99 3.72
N GLU A 485 33.79 17.73 4.61
CA GLU A 485 33.52 19.16 4.86
C GLU A 485 33.84 20.04 3.63
N GLY A 486 34.82 19.64 2.80
CA GLY A 486 35.13 20.30 1.53
C GLY A 486 34.08 20.01 0.45
N LEU A 487 33.56 18.79 0.43
CA LEU A 487 32.50 18.35 -0.48
C LEU A 487 31.13 18.93 -0.11
N LEU A 488 30.93 19.40 1.13
CA LEU A 488 29.69 20.01 1.65
C LEU A 488 29.74 21.54 1.79
N GLN A 489 30.72 22.24 1.19
CA GLN A 489 30.73 23.71 1.15
C GLN A 489 29.45 24.28 0.51
N VAL A 490 28.90 25.38 1.04
CA VAL A 490 27.62 25.94 0.55
C VAL A 490 27.70 26.31 -0.93
N VAL A 491 26.82 25.73 -1.76
CA VAL A 491 26.64 26.13 -3.17
C VAL A 491 25.17 26.47 -3.43
N GLY A 492 24.80 27.76 -3.42
CA GLY A 492 23.47 28.23 -3.85
C GLY A 492 22.27 27.61 -3.12
N GLY A 493 21.05 27.81 -3.63
CA GLY A 493 19.81 27.22 -3.11
C GLY A 493 19.33 25.99 -3.90
N ASP A 494 19.49 25.99 -5.22
CA ASP A 494 19.01 24.93 -6.14
C ASP A 494 20.09 23.88 -6.45
N GLN A 495 19.65 22.66 -6.77
CA GLN A 495 20.54 21.51 -6.93
C GLN A 495 21.42 21.61 -8.18
N ARG A 496 22.70 21.23 -8.06
CA ARG A 496 23.66 21.11 -9.18
C ARG A 496 24.33 19.75 -9.16
N GLU A 497 24.49 19.13 -10.32
CA GLU A 497 25.23 17.87 -10.45
C GLU A 497 26.68 18.00 -9.95
N ILE A 498 27.14 16.97 -9.23
CA ILE A 498 28.50 16.82 -8.71
C ILE A 498 29.05 15.46 -9.16
N ASP A 499 30.37 15.25 -9.08
CA ASP A 499 31.01 14.01 -9.55
C ASP A 499 30.47 12.79 -8.77
N PRO A 500 29.68 11.90 -9.40
CA PRO A 500 29.12 10.74 -8.73
C PRO A 500 30.19 9.78 -8.23
N LYS A 501 31.36 9.69 -8.88
CA LYS A 501 32.45 8.80 -8.43
C LYS A 501 33.11 9.29 -7.14
N ALA A 502 33.22 10.61 -6.96
CA ALA A 502 33.73 11.18 -5.72
C ALA A 502 32.75 10.94 -4.56
N ILE A 503 31.45 11.03 -4.82
CA ILE A 503 30.39 10.73 -3.84
C ILE A 503 30.35 9.25 -3.52
N ASP A 504 30.41 8.40 -4.54
CA ASP A 504 30.50 6.94 -4.38
C ASP A 504 31.65 6.56 -3.46
N HIS A 505 32.87 7.05 -3.76
CA HIS A 505 34.05 6.79 -2.96
C HIS A 505 33.86 7.23 -1.51
N GLU A 506 33.41 8.45 -1.29
CA GLU A 506 33.22 9.01 0.06
C GLU A 506 32.16 8.24 0.86
N LEU A 507 31.03 7.88 0.22
CA LEU A 507 29.95 7.15 0.87
C LEU A 507 30.30 5.67 1.14
N HIS A 508 31.21 5.09 0.35
CA HIS A 508 31.78 3.75 0.58
C HIS A 508 32.90 3.74 1.62
N THR A 509 33.78 4.73 1.65
CA THR A 509 35.00 4.68 2.49
C THR A 509 34.84 5.39 3.82
N SER A 510 34.37 6.64 3.77
CA SER A 510 34.42 7.58 4.90
C SER A 510 33.19 7.43 5.77
N THR A 511 31.99 7.48 5.19
CA THR A 511 30.74 7.33 5.94
C THR A 511 30.21 5.90 5.99
N ARG A 512 30.56 5.05 5.00
CA ARG A 512 30.18 3.63 4.90
C ARG A 512 28.67 3.38 5.00
N VAL A 513 27.88 4.12 4.20
CA VAL A 513 26.41 4.05 4.21
C VAL A 513 25.82 3.35 2.98
N LEU A 514 26.63 3.11 1.94
CA LEU A 514 26.27 2.31 0.76
C LEU A 514 26.63 0.84 0.98
N LEU A 515 25.86 -0.06 0.37
CA LEU A 515 26.17 -1.50 0.32
C LEU A 515 27.36 -1.77 -0.60
N ASP A 516 28.04 -2.91 -0.43
CA ASP A 516 29.22 -3.26 -1.22
C ASP A 516 28.98 -3.31 -2.74
N ASP A 517 27.76 -3.66 -3.17
CA ASP A 517 27.30 -3.69 -4.57
C ASP A 517 26.47 -2.46 -4.97
N GLU A 518 26.33 -1.48 -4.07
CA GLU A 518 25.57 -0.27 -4.31
C GLU A 518 26.44 0.87 -4.85
N HIS A 519 26.21 1.25 -6.10
CA HIS A 519 26.98 2.31 -6.76
C HIS A 519 26.18 3.58 -6.97
N VAL A 520 26.81 4.74 -6.74
CA VAL A 520 26.24 6.05 -7.06
C VAL A 520 26.28 6.27 -8.58
N LEU A 521 25.11 6.54 -9.14
CA LEU A 521 24.93 6.77 -10.58
C LEU A 521 24.80 8.26 -10.88
N MET A 522 24.07 9.00 -10.05
CA MET A 522 23.92 10.45 -10.17
C MET A 522 23.93 11.09 -8.78
N ALA A 523 24.50 12.28 -8.65
CA ALA A 523 24.50 13.03 -7.40
C ALA A 523 24.33 14.53 -7.67
N PHE A 524 23.48 15.17 -6.87
CA PHE A 524 23.12 16.57 -7.02
C PHE A 524 23.13 17.28 -5.67
N LYS A 525 23.57 18.54 -5.65
CA LYS A 525 23.79 19.29 -4.42
C LYS A 525 23.10 20.65 -4.43
N ALA A 526 22.30 20.93 -3.41
CA ALA A 526 21.66 22.23 -3.14
C ALA A 526 22.18 22.77 -1.80
N GLY A 527 22.94 23.87 -1.81
CA GLY A 527 23.51 24.40 -0.57
C GLY A 527 24.48 23.41 0.07
N ARG A 528 24.06 22.74 1.14
CA ARG A 528 24.80 21.65 1.81
C ARG A 528 24.12 20.29 1.65
N ASP A 529 22.92 20.26 1.11
CA ASP A 529 22.12 19.05 0.99
C ASP A 529 22.46 18.35 -0.32
N THR A 530 22.43 17.03 -0.31
CA THR A 530 22.81 16.19 -1.46
C THR A 530 21.73 15.16 -1.74
N SER A 531 21.22 15.12 -2.97
CA SER A 531 20.38 14.04 -3.49
C SER A 531 21.24 13.08 -4.29
N VAL A 532 21.26 11.81 -3.89
CA VAL A 532 22.08 10.75 -4.49
C VAL A 532 21.16 9.68 -5.06
N PHE A 533 21.36 9.31 -6.33
CA PHE A 533 20.68 8.22 -7.00
C PHE A 533 21.67 7.08 -7.18
N THR A 534 21.41 5.94 -6.55
CA THR A 534 22.22 4.72 -6.69
C THR A 534 21.54 3.73 -7.63
N ASN A 535 22.13 2.57 -7.88
CA ASN A 535 21.45 1.44 -8.54
C ASN A 535 20.29 0.84 -7.71
N HIS A 536 20.10 1.29 -6.47
CA HIS A 536 19.22 0.65 -5.49
C HIS A 536 18.14 1.58 -4.90
N ARG A 537 18.47 2.85 -4.68
CA ARG A 537 17.61 3.81 -3.98
C ARG A 537 17.94 5.25 -4.34
N VAL A 538 17.05 6.14 -3.89
CA VAL A 538 17.35 7.55 -3.71
C VAL A 538 17.78 7.77 -2.26
N LEU A 539 18.95 8.38 -2.07
CA LEU A 539 19.50 8.75 -0.76
C LEU A 539 19.55 10.28 -0.67
N LEU A 540 18.75 10.86 0.21
CA LEU A 540 18.76 12.31 0.49
C LEU A 540 19.60 12.57 1.73
N ILE A 541 20.57 13.47 1.62
CA ILE A 541 21.50 13.84 2.69
C ILE A 541 21.25 15.30 3.02
N ASP A 542 20.69 15.58 4.18
CA ASP A 542 20.40 16.94 4.66
C ASP A 542 21.37 17.31 5.79
N VAL A 543 22.09 18.43 5.61
CA VAL A 543 23.07 18.92 6.58
C VAL A 543 22.48 20.10 7.36
N GLN A 544 22.14 19.85 8.62
CA GLN A 544 21.39 20.77 9.47
C GLN A 544 22.26 21.60 10.42
N GLY A 545 21.71 22.75 10.81
CA GLY A 545 22.26 23.66 11.81
C GLY A 545 23.47 24.48 11.34
N LEU A 546 23.84 25.53 12.10
CA LEU A 546 24.91 26.47 11.73
C LEU A 546 26.29 25.80 11.61
N THR A 547 26.52 24.73 12.37
CA THR A 547 27.81 24.00 12.36
C THR A 547 27.89 22.87 11.33
N GLY A 548 26.76 22.49 10.72
CA GLY A 548 26.68 21.40 9.73
C GLY A 548 27.00 20.00 10.28
N LYS A 549 26.86 19.80 11.59
CA LYS A 549 27.25 18.54 12.26
C LYS A 549 26.12 17.54 12.43
N LYS A 550 24.88 18.02 12.35
CA LYS A 550 23.67 17.19 12.35
C LYS A 550 23.42 16.86 10.87
N VAL A 551 23.52 15.59 10.51
CA VAL A 551 23.32 15.11 9.13
C VAL A 551 22.22 14.08 9.17
N GLU A 552 21.24 14.24 8.30
CA GLU A 552 20.13 13.30 8.12
C GLU A 552 20.28 12.59 6.78
N TYR A 553 20.36 11.26 6.82
CA TYR A 553 20.36 10.37 5.66
C TYR A 553 18.98 9.75 5.53
N ARG A 554 18.21 10.11 4.50
CA ARG A 554 16.92 9.50 4.17
C ARG A 554 17.07 8.58 2.96
N SER A 555 16.81 7.30 3.17
CA SER A 555 16.95 6.24 2.19
C SER A 555 15.59 5.79 1.68
N ILE A 556 15.33 6.01 0.39
CA ILE A 556 14.08 5.67 -0.30
C ILE A 556 14.37 4.64 -1.42
N PRO A 557 14.16 3.33 -1.16
CA PRO A 557 14.25 2.29 -2.19
C PRO A 557 13.37 2.59 -3.41
N PHE A 558 13.83 2.26 -4.63
CA PHE A 558 13.03 2.49 -5.84
C PHE A 558 11.70 1.74 -5.83
N LYS A 559 11.64 0.55 -5.22
CA LYS A 559 10.40 -0.23 -5.03
C LYS A 559 9.32 0.54 -4.25
N SER A 560 9.71 1.52 -3.44
CA SER A 560 8.81 2.37 -2.67
C SER A 560 8.23 3.54 -3.47
N ILE A 561 8.72 3.79 -4.68
CA ILE A 561 8.21 4.84 -5.57
C ILE A 561 7.09 4.26 -6.44
N ARG A 562 5.94 4.94 -6.47
CA ARG A 562 4.76 4.55 -7.24
C ARG A 562 4.60 5.35 -8.53
N ALA A 563 5.05 6.59 -8.54
CA ALA A 563 5.01 7.47 -9.70
C ALA A 563 6.09 8.54 -9.57
N TRP A 564 6.36 9.25 -10.64
CA TRP A 564 7.24 10.42 -10.62
C TRP A 564 6.78 11.46 -11.62
N SER A 565 7.29 12.69 -11.47
CA SER A 565 7.17 13.69 -12.52
C SER A 565 8.41 14.53 -12.66
N CYS A 566 8.75 14.83 -13.90
CA CYS A 566 9.89 15.64 -14.31
C CYS A 566 9.37 16.92 -14.98
N GLU A 567 9.85 18.09 -14.58
CA GLU A 567 9.39 19.37 -15.09
C GLU A 567 10.55 20.21 -15.63
N THR A 568 10.45 20.63 -16.88
CA THR A 568 11.44 21.48 -17.55
C THR A 568 11.36 22.92 -17.06
N ALA A 569 12.44 23.69 -17.18
CA ALA A 569 12.43 25.08 -16.73
C ALA A 569 11.65 26.02 -17.66
N GLY A 570 11.20 27.16 -17.10
CA GLY A 570 10.39 28.15 -17.79
C GLY A 570 11.15 29.37 -18.32
N VAL A 571 10.40 30.43 -18.63
CA VAL A 571 10.99 31.73 -19.05
C VAL A 571 11.38 32.58 -17.84
N TRP A 572 10.56 32.56 -16.79
CA TRP A 572 10.70 33.39 -15.59
C TRP A 572 11.19 32.61 -14.37
N ASP A 573 10.80 31.34 -14.30
CA ASP A 573 11.28 30.38 -13.31
C ASP A 573 12.32 29.50 -14.00
N SER A 574 13.54 29.53 -13.49
CA SER A 574 14.71 28.89 -14.08
C SER A 574 15.02 27.55 -13.45
N ASP A 575 14.13 26.96 -12.66
CA ASP A 575 14.43 25.67 -12.05
C ASP A 575 13.62 24.56 -12.70
N THR A 576 14.23 23.39 -12.66
CA THR A 576 13.69 22.13 -13.15
C THR A 576 13.32 21.29 -11.94
N GLU A 577 12.19 20.57 -12.00
CA GLU A 577 11.68 19.89 -10.81
C GLU A 577 11.58 18.38 -11.06
N LEU A 578 12.08 17.58 -10.13
CA LEU A 578 11.74 16.16 -10.00
C LEU A 578 10.86 15.98 -8.78
N ASN A 579 9.77 15.25 -8.98
CA ASN A 579 8.86 14.87 -7.90
C ASN A 579 8.76 13.34 -7.87
N LEU A 580 9.01 12.72 -6.73
CA LEU A 580 8.81 11.28 -6.52
C LEU A 580 7.59 11.08 -5.63
N TYR A 581 6.66 10.22 -6.04
CA TYR A 581 5.46 9.88 -5.27
C TYR A 581 5.64 8.48 -4.68
N THR A 582 5.66 8.35 -3.36
CA THR A 582 6.04 7.09 -2.69
C THR A 582 4.82 6.29 -2.21
N ARG A 583 5.06 5.10 -1.65
CA ARG A 583 4.06 4.25 -0.97
C ARG A 583 3.63 4.81 0.37
N ASN A 584 4.50 5.56 1.06
CA ASN A 584 4.13 6.26 2.27
C ASN A 584 3.09 7.34 1.91
N ARG A 585 2.08 7.53 2.76
CA ARG A 585 0.98 8.46 2.47
C ARG A 585 1.03 9.77 3.24
N TRP A 586 2.04 9.96 4.08
CA TRP A 586 2.16 11.12 4.95
C TRP A 586 3.32 12.01 4.51
N ASP A 587 4.41 12.01 5.29
CA ASP A 587 5.54 12.92 5.13
C ASP A 587 6.34 12.63 3.86
N LEU A 588 6.52 11.35 3.51
CA LEU A 588 7.18 10.92 2.28
C LEU A 588 6.21 10.71 1.11
N ALA A 589 4.95 11.14 1.21
CA ALA A 589 3.97 11.02 0.12
C ALA A 589 4.48 11.58 -1.20
N LYS A 590 5.24 12.68 -1.13
CA LYS A 590 5.85 13.36 -2.26
C LYS A 590 7.19 13.93 -1.83
N ILE A 591 8.24 13.60 -2.59
CA ILE A 591 9.58 14.14 -2.44
C ILE A 591 9.82 15.10 -3.60
N ASP A 592 10.16 16.34 -3.29
CA ASP A 592 10.39 17.42 -4.25
C ASP A 592 11.89 17.73 -4.31
N MET A 593 12.43 17.80 -5.53
CA MET A 593 13.83 18.14 -5.80
C MET A 593 13.89 19.16 -6.93
N ASP A 594 14.43 20.34 -6.64
CA ASP A 594 14.59 21.43 -7.60
C ASP A 594 16.05 21.50 -8.04
N PHE A 595 16.30 21.32 -9.34
CA PHE A 595 17.61 21.48 -9.95
C PHE A 595 17.68 22.77 -10.74
N ARG A 596 18.82 23.43 -10.63
CA ARG A 596 19.10 24.65 -11.38
C ARG A 596 19.08 24.37 -12.89
N THR A 597 18.48 25.26 -13.69
CA THR A 597 18.51 25.17 -15.16
C THR A 597 19.91 24.85 -15.70
N GLY A 598 19.97 23.88 -16.62
CA GLY A 598 21.19 23.48 -17.31
C GLY A 598 22.24 22.85 -16.38
N LYS A 599 21.81 22.32 -15.22
CA LYS A 599 22.66 21.61 -14.25
C LYS A 599 22.19 20.20 -13.91
N ALA A 600 21.11 19.73 -14.55
CA ALA A 600 20.63 18.35 -14.47
C ALA A 600 20.02 17.94 -15.80
N ASP A 601 20.30 16.71 -16.25
CA ASP A 601 19.63 16.09 -17.39
C ASP A 601 18.35 15.37 -16.93
N ILE A 602 17.23 16.08 -16.95
CA ILE A 602 15.96 15.54 -16.46
C ILE A 602 15.46 14.39 -17.35
N ALA A 603 15.78 14.40 -18.65
CA ALA A 603 15.38 13.33 -19.56
C ALA A 603 16.10 12.02 -19.19
N GLN A 604 17.40 12.12 -18.89
CA GLN A 604 18.20 11.00 -18.38
C GLN A 604 17.65 10.50 -17.04
N ILE A 605 17.37 11.40 -16.09
CA ILE A 605 16.75 11.03 -14.80
C ILE A 605 15.41 10.32 -15.01
N ASN A 606 14.56 10.80 -15.94
CA ASN A 606 13.28 10.16 -16.22
C ASN A 606 13.46 8.76 -16.81
N ARG A 607 14.38 8.58 -17.76
CA ARG A 607 14.67 7.29 -18.37
C ARG A 607 15.26 6.31 -17.34
N PHE A 608 16.10 6.80 -16.44
CA PHE A 608 16.62 6.06 -15.29
C PHE A 608 15.49 5.56 -14.36
N LEU A 609 14.61 6.46 -13.92
CA LEU A 609 13.46 6.10 -13.09
C LEU A 609 12.50 5.15 -13.83
N SER A 610 12.37 5.31 -15.16
CA SER A 610 11.57 4.42 -16.00
C SER A 610 12.09 2.98 -15.94
N ALA A 611 13.39 2.78 -16.10
CA ALA A 611 14.00 1.45 -16.07
C ALA A 611 13.78 0.75 -14.71
N LEU A 612 13.96 1.50 -13.61
CA LEU A 612 13.90 0.94 -12.25
C LEU A 612 12.49 0.73 -11.71
N ILE A 613 11.53 1.60 -12.06
CA ILE A 613 10.18 1.59 -11.48
C ILE A 613 9.18 0.85 -12.38
N ILE A 614 9.40 0.81 -13.69
CA ILE A 614 8.51 0.16 -14.67
C ILE A 614 9.04 -1.19 -15.15
N GLY A 615 10.35 -1.29 -15.37
CA GLY A 615 10.99 -2.26 -16.27
C GLY A 615 10.85 -3.74 -15.90
N LEU A 616 11.01 -4.57 -16.92
CA LEU A 616 11.30 -6.02 -16.85
C LEU A 616 12.78 -6.25 -17.24
N PRO A 617 13.38 -7.42 -16.98
CA PRO A 617 14.83 -7.68 -17.07
C PRO A 617 15.54 -7.48 -18.44
N THR A 618 14.82 -7.20 -19.54
CA THR A 618 15.43 -7.11 -20.89
C THR A 618 16.06 -5.75 -21.21
N ASP A 619 15.80 -4.71 -20.41
CA ASP A 619 16.27 -3.32 -20.61
C ASP A 619 17.76 -3.09 -20.25
N SER A 620 18.63 -4.02 -20.65
CA SER A 620 20.10 -3.97 -20.52
C SER A 620 20.79 -2.78 -21.23
N LYS A 621 20.03 -1.86 -21.84
CA LYS A 621 20.49 -0.82 -22.77
C LYS A 621 20.43 0.60 -22.24
N VAL A 622 20.12 0.82 -20.96
CA VAL A 622 20.12 2.20 -20.44
C VAL A 622 21.55 2.60 -20.10
N ASP A 623 22.19 3.29 -21.04
CA ASP A 623 23.48 3.95 -20.82
C ASP A 623 23.27 5.15 -19.87
N PHE A 624 23.61 4.95 -18.60
CA PHE A 624 23.54 5.98 -17.56
C PHE A 624 24.72 6.98 -17.61
N GLY A 625 25.70 6.79 -18.51
CA GLY A 625 26.83 7.71 -18.71
C GLY A 625 26.63 8.74 -19.82
N ALA A 626 25.56 8.60 -20.63
CA ALA A 626 25.25 9.54 -21.70
C ALA A 626 24.52 10.80 -21.16
N HIS A 627 25.26 11.89 -20.96
CA HIS A 627 24.72 13.15 -20.43
C HIS A 627 24.45 14.18 -21.54
N ASN A 628 23.25 14.76 -21.52
CA ASN A 628 22.90 15.97 -22.28
C ASN A 628 22.20 16.99 -21.38
N VAL A 629 22.98 17.73 -20.59
CA VAL A 629 22.48 18.71 -19.61
C VAL A 629 21.64 19.85 -20.23
N SER A 630 21.67 20.03 -21.56
CA SER A 630 20.79 20.98 -22.26
C SER A 630 19.32 20.55 -22.27
N SER A 631 19.02 19.27 -22.05
CA SER A 631 17.67 18.71 -22.03
C SER A 631 16.78 19.29 -20.93
N GLY A 632 17.37 19.83 -19.85
CA GLY A 632 16.66 20.43 -18.74
C GLY A 632 16.32 21.92 -18.92
N GLU A 633 16.91 22.61 -19.91
CA GLU A 633 16.80 24.07 -19.97
C GLU A 633 15.40 24.56 -20.33
N ARG A 634 14.78 23.99 -21.37
CA ARG A 634 13.40 24.23 -21.81
C ARG A 634 12.98 23.08 -22.72
N GLU A 635 11.67 22.85 -22.85
CA GLU A 635 11.19 22.01 -23.95
C GLU A 635 11.51 22.71 -25.29
N ALA A 636 12.31 22.07 -26.14
CA ALA A 636 12.77 22.68 -27.38
C ALA A 636 11.64 22.77 -28.43
N ASN A 637 10.72 21.81 -28.44
CA ASN A 637 9.56 21.79 -29.31
C ASN A 637 8.26 21.54 -28.53
N PRO A 638 7.51 22.58 -28.12
CA PRO A 638 6.22 22.42 -27.46
C PRO A 638 5.27 21.55 -28.28
N ILE A 639 4.40 20.78 -27.62
CA ILE A 639 3.33 20.07 -28.33
C ILE A 639 2.45 21.14 -29.00
N GLN A 640 2.42 21.16 -30.34
CA GLN A 640 1.57 22.09 -31.06
C GLN A 640 0.10 21.72 -30.82
N GLY A 641 -0.69 22.67 -30.35
CA GLY A 641 -2.12 22.49 -30.10
C GLY A 641 -2.87 23.77 -30.41
N SER A 642 -3.91 23.68 -31.23
CA SER A 642 -4.82 24.81 -31.41
C SER A 642 -5.61 25.03 -30.12
N SER A 643 -5.63 26.27 -29.60
CA SER A 643 -6.47 26.67 -28.47
C SER A 643 -7.98 26.72 -28.80
N MET A 644 -8.45 25.97 -29.79
CA MET A 644 -9.85 25.96 -30.23
C MET A 644 -10.78 25.15 -29.32
N GLY A 645 -10.31 24.64 -28.18
CA GLY A 645 -11.16 24.06 -27.15
C GLY A 645 -11.70 25.16 -26.24
N LEU A 646 -12.90 25.67 -26.51
CA LEU A 646 -13.61 26.59 -25.60
C LEU A 646 -14.13 25.90 -24.32
N LEU A 647 -13.79 24.61 -24.11
CA LEU A 647 -14.22 23.72 -23.02
C LEU A 647 -13.11 22.66 -22.81
N ASN A 648 -12.86 22.23 -21.55
CA ASN A 648 -11.78 21.33 -21.08
C ASN A 648 -11.81 19.87 -21.63
N ASN A 649 -12.20 19.65 -22.88
CA ASN A 649 -12.41 18.31 -23.44
C ASN A 649 -11.21 17.87 -24.29
N SER A 650 -10.84 16.60 -24.17
CA SER A 650 -9.71 16.01 -24.89
C SER A 650 -10.17 15.30 -26.17
N TRP A 651 -9.34 15.29 -27.21
CA TRP A 651 -9.53 14.50 -28.42
C TRP A 651 -8.31 13.60 -28.69
N GLU A 652 -8.52 12.45 -29.32
CA GLU A 652 -7.43 11.55 -29.69
C GLU A 652 -6.60 12.17 -30.82
N ILE A 653 -5.28 12.08 -30.69
CA ILE A 653 -4.27 12.54 -31.66
C ILE A 653 -3.40 11.35 -32.08
N ASP A 654 -2.55 11.53 -33.09
CA ASP A 654 -1.70 10.44 -33.60
C ASP A 654 -0.69 9.99 -32.53
N ALA A 655 -0.88 8.77 -32.02
CA ALA A 655 0.01 8.16 -31.05
C ALA A 655 1.44 8.01 -31.59
N ALA A 656 1.63 7.80 -32.90
CA ALA A 656 2.95 7.67 -33.50
C ALA A 656 3.72 9.00 -33.52
N GLU A 657 3.02 10.13 -33.62
CA GLU A 657 3.64 11.46 -33.53
C GLU A 657 4.14 11.71 -32.09
N ILE A 658 3.32 11.37 -31.10
CA ILE A 658 3.70 11.48 -29.68
C ILE A 658 4.80 10.48 -29.32
N ASP A 659 4.75 9.26 -29.83
CA ASP A 659 5.82 8.25 -29.69
C ASP A 659 7.15 8.80 -30.22
N LYS A 660 7.17 9.31 -31.46
CA LYS A 660 8.37 9.90 -32.07
C LYS A 660 8.90 11.08 -31.25
N LYS A 661 8.01 11.94 -30.74
CA LYS A 661 8.38 13.06 -29.89
C LYS A 661 9.04 12.58 -28.59
N LEU A 662 8.38 11.69 -27.84
CA LEU A 662 8.88 11.17 -26.56
C LEU A 662 10.09 10.24 -26.70
N ARG A 663 10.47 9.86 -27.93
CA ARG A 663 11.75 9.19 -28.25
C ARG A 663 12.88 10.13 -28.62
N SER A 664 12.64 11.43 -28.77
CA SER A 664 13.65 12.35 -29.28
C SER A 664 13.81 13.60 -28.42
N ASP A 665 12.72 14.19 -27.95
CA ASP A 665 12.72 15.48 -27.28
C ASP A 665 11.44 15.69 -26.44
N PRO A 666 11.47 15.38 -25.11
CA PRO A 666 12.55 14.70 -24.40
C PRO A 666 12.53 13.17 -24.61
N LEU A 667 13.70 12.53 -24.50
CA LEU A 667 13.88 11.07 -24.59
C LEU A 667 13.37 10.37 -23.33
N LEU A 668 12.05 10.17 -23.22
CA LEU A 668 11.40 9.60 -22.03
C LEU A 668 11.08 8.10 -22.15
N LEU A 669 10.84 7.60 -23.36
CA LEU A 669 10.43 6.21 -23.55
C LEU A 669 11.61 5.24 -23.43
N LEU A 670 11.35 4.08 -22.82
CA LEU A 670 12.25 2.93 -22.91
C LEU A 670 12.25 2.35 -24.33
N ASP A 671 13.28 1.56 -24.67
CA ASP A 671 13.47 1.06 -26.04
C ASP A 671 12.29 0.21 -26.52
N GLU A 672 11.74 -0.64 -25.64
CA GLU A 672 10.58 -1.50 -25.93
C GLU A 672 9.22 -0.84 -25.61
N GLU A 673 9.23 0.32 -24.95
CA GLU A 673 8.01 1.05 -24.61
C GLU A 673 7.46 1.75 -25.86
N LYS A 674 6.15 1.65 -26.11
CA LYS A 674 5.47 2.30 -27.25
C LYS A 674 4.26 3.09 -26.79
N VAL A 675 4.07 4.30 -27.31
CA VAL A 675 2.80 5.02 -27.15
C VAL A 675 1.75 4.34 -28.03
N LEU A 676 0.67 3.91 -27.39
CA LEU A 676 -0.42 3.18 -28.05
C LEU A 676 -1.62 4.08 -28.33
N ARG A 677 -1.89 5.04 -27.43
CA ARG A 677 -2.93 6.07 -27.60
C ARG A 677 -2.47 7.39 -26.99
N ALA A 678 -2.92 8.52 -27.54
CA ALA A 678 -2.63 9.83 -27.00
C ALA A 678 -3.83 10.76 -27.15
N PHE A 679 -4.11 11.55 -26.12
CA PHE A 679 -5.25 12.46 -26.08
C PHE A 679 -4.81 13.85 -25.69
N GLN A 680 -5.21 14.85 -26.46
CA GLN A 680 -4.85 16.24 -26.24
C GLN A 680 -6.03 17.03 -25.70
N SER A 681 -5.81 17.79 -24.62
CA SER A 681 -6.74 18.77 -24.05
C SER A 681 -6.07 20.13 -24.01
N GLY A 682 -6.44 21.03 -24.93
CA GLY A 682 -5.74 22.31 -25.09
C GLY A 682 -4.27 22.10 -25.45
N ARG A 683 -3.35 22.38 -24.50
CA ARG A 683 -1.90 22.17 -24.65
C ARG A 683 -1.38 20.94 -23.92
N ASP A 684 -2.23 20.28 -23.15
CA ASP A 684 -1.85 19.13 -22.33
C ASP A 684 -2.13 17.84 -23.12
N VAL A 685 -1.32 16.81 -22.89
CA VAL A 685 -1.47 15.51 -23.55
C VAL A 685 -1.35 14.38 -22.54
N ASP A 686 -2.32 13.48 -22.52
CA ASP A 686 -2.20 12.19 -21.85
C ASP A 686 -1.79 11.13 -22.87
N ALA A 687 -0.56 10.61 -22.74
CA ALA A 687 -0.02 9.55 -23.58
C ALA A 687 -0.07 8.21 -22.84
N TYR A 688 -0.82 7.25 -23.39
CA TYR A 688 -0.95 5.90 -22.87
C TYR A 688 0.01 4.98 -23.63
N THR A 689 1.02 4.46 -22.93
CA THR A 689 1.98 3.51 -23.51
C THR A 689 1.53 2.07 -23.30
N ASN A 690 2.33 1.08 -23.66
CA ASN A 690 2.12 -0.31 -23.24
C ASN A 690 2.46 -0.55 -21.76
N ARG A 691 3.09 0.41 -21.07
CA ARG A 691 3.63 0.27 -19.71
C ARG A 691 3.02 1.23 -18.67
N ARG A 692 2.68 2.46 -19.07
CA ARG A 692 2.26 3.55 -18.18
C ARG A 692 1.38 4.58 -18.87
N LEU A 693 0.78 5.44 -18.05
CA LEU A 693 0.28 6.75 -18.47
C LEU A 693 1.39 7.80 -18.26
N ILE A 694 1.66 8.61 -19.28
CA ILE A 694 2.50 9.81 -19.20
C ILE A 694 1.58 11.03 -19.41
N GLN A 695 1.39 11.82 -18.36
CA GLN A 695 0.64 13.08 -18.43
C GLN A 695 1.61 14.23 -18.71
N ILE A 696 1.40 14.92 -19.82
CA ILE A 696 2.22 16.02 -20.32
C ILE A 696 1.44 17.30 -20.12
N ASP A 697 1.86 18.11 -19.16
CA ASP A 697 1.16 19.31 -18.72
C ASP A 697 1.98 20.57 -19.06
N THR A 698 1.46 21.38 -19.98
CA THR A 698 2.14 22.55 -20.54
C THR A 698 1.79 23.81 -19.74
N LYS A 699 2.74 24.26 -18.92
CA LYS A 699 2.58 25.37 -17.97
C LYS A 699 2.87 26.76 -18.55
N GLY A 700 2.25 27.75 -17.92
CA GLY A 700 2.51 29.18 -18.14
C GLY A 700 1.98 29.72 -19.48
N LEU A 701 1.99 31.04 -19.65
CA LEU A 701 1.47 31.69 -20.87
C LEU A 701 2.32 31.37 -22.11
N SER A 702 3.63 31.18 -21.95
CA SER A 702 4.56 30.90 -23.04
C SER A 702 4.58 29.43 -23.49
N GLY A 703 4.08 28.50 -22.67
CA GLY A 703 4.07 27.06 -22.97
C GLY A 703 5.45 26.41 -23.04
N LYS A 704 6.49 27.04 -22.49
CA LYS A 704 7.88 26.55 -22.54
C LYS A 704 8.27 25.67 -21.34
N ARG A 705 7.42 25.61 -20.32
CA ARG A 705 7.59 24.81 -19.12
C ARG A 705 6.62 23.65 -19.21
N VAL A 706 7.13 22.42 -19.19
CA VAL A 706 6.31 21.22 -19.35
C VAL A 706 6.66 20.19 -18.29
N LYS A 707 5.61 19.68 -17.65
CA LYS A 707 5.67 18.63 -16.62
C LYS A 707 5.25 17.30 -17.23
N TYR A 708 6.11 16.30 -17.14
CA TYR A 708 5.85 14.92 -17.56
C TYR A 708 5.66 14.06 -16.31
N LYS A 709 4.42 13.64 -16.03
CA LYS A 709 4.09 12.76 -14.89
C LYS A 709 3.86 11.34 -15.37
N SER A 710 4.65 10.40 -14.87
CA SER A 710 4.61 8.99 -15.22
C SER A 710 3.90 8.17 -14.14
N ILE A 711 2.84 7.47 -14.53
CA ILE A 711 2.06 6.56 -13.67
C ILE A 711 2.07 5.15 -14.29
N PRO A 712 2.90 4.23 -13.76
CA PRO A 712 2.94 2.83 -14.20
C PRO A 712 1.58 2.13 -14.07
N PHE A 713 1.21 1.29 -15.04
CA PHE A 713 -0.08 0.59 -14.97
C PHE A 713 -0.15 -0.46 -13.85
N HIS A 714 0.98 -0.99 -13.39
CA HIS A 714 1.01 -1.87 -12.20
C HIS A 714 0.71 -1.12 -10.90
N GLN A 715 0.67 0.22 -10.92
CA GLN A 715 0.23 1.09 -9.83
C GLN A 715 -1.21 1.62 -10.03
N VAL A 716 -1.91 1.14 -11.06
CA VAL A 716 -3.33 1.40 -11.31
C VAL A 716 -4.13 0.19 -10.84
N TYR A 717 -4.96 0.37 -9.81
CA TYR A 717 -5.67 -0.72 -9.13
C TYR A 717 -7.07 -0.95 -9.68
N GLY A 718 -7.58 -0.05 -10.51
CA GLY A 718 -8.86 -0.18 -11.21
C GLY A 718 -9.09 0.99 -12.14
N TYR A 719 -10.15 0.92 -12.93
CA TYR A 719 -10.49 2.00 -13.85
C TYR A 719 -11.99 2.10 -14.08
N GLU A 720 -12.42 3.28 -14.54
CA GLU A 720 -13.80 3.54 -14.93
C GLU A 720 -13.84 4.28 -16.26
N PHE A 721 -14.92 4.07 -16.99
CA PHE A 721 -15.27 4.99 -18.05
C PHE A 721 -16.77 5.24 -18.08
N GLU A 722 -17.12 6.46 -18.45
CA GLU A 722 -18.50 6.92 -18.54
C GLU A 722 -18.84 7.38 -19.96
N THR A 723 -19.95 6.90 -20.50
CA THR A 723 -20.44 7.30 -21.82
C THR A 723 -21.10 8.68 -21.79
N ALA A 724 -21.04 9.44 -22.87
CA ALA A 724 -21.77 10.71 -22.99
C ALA A 724 -23.30 10.56 -22.86
N GLY A 725 -23.95 11.66 -22.46
CA GLY A 725 -25.39 11.82 -22.36
C GLY A 725 -25.98 12.74 -23.43
N ASN A 726 -27.25 13.15 -23.22
CA ASN A 726 -27.96 14.02 -24.16
C ASN A 726 -27.56 15.51 -24.06
N LEU A 727 -27.21 15.98 -22.87
CA LEU A 727 -26.83 17.38 -22.59
C LEU A 727 -25.32 17.51 -22.38
N ASP A 728 -24.74 16.56 -21.65
CA ASP A 728 -23.29 16.41 -21.48
C ASP A 728 -22.76 15.52 -22.61
N ARG A 729 -21.95 16.09 -23.50
CA ARG A 729 -21.47 15.44 -24.72
C ARG A 729 -20.13 14.72 -24.53
N ASP A 730 -19.63 14.68 -23.30
CA ASP A 730 -18.31 14.16 -23.01
C ASP A 730 -18.36 12.78 -22.36
N ALA A 731 -17.42 11.92 -22.76
CA ALA A 731 -17.14 10.68 -22.07
C ALA A 731 -16.05 10.96 -21.04
N GLU A 732 -15.99 10.18 -19.98
CA GLU A 732 -15.00 10.38 -18.93
C GLU A 732 -14.24 9.09 -18.68
N ILE A 733 -12.95 9.19 -18.40
CA ILE A 733 -12.09 8.09 -17.97
C ILE A 733 -11.54 8.41 -16.59
N TYR A 734 -11.49 7.39 -15.76
CA TYR A 734 -10.92 7.46 -14.43
C TYR A 734 -9.98 6.28 -14.19
N LEU A 735 -8.76 6.56 -13.71
CA LEU A 735 -7.85 5.54 -13.20
C LEU A 735 -7.73 5.68 -11.69
N TRP A 736 -7.88 4.55 -10.99
CA TRP A 736 -7.74 4.47 -9.55
C TRP A 736 -6.32 4.08 -9.17
N THR A 737 -5.68 4.90 -8.34
CA THR A 737 -4.29 4.68 -7.87
C THR A 737 -4.25 4.75 -6.35
N GLU A 738 -3.10 4.45 -5.75
CA GLU A 738 -2.81 4.74 -4.35
C GLU A 738 -1.78 5.88 -4.18
N LEU A 739 -1.65 6.72 -5.20
CA LEU A 739 -0.84 7.93 -5.12
C LEU A 739 -1.54 8.94 -4.22
N SER A 740 -0.83 9.59 -3.32
CA SER A 740 -1.38 10.70 -2.54
C SER A 740 -1.73 11.89 -3.43
N LYS A 741 -2.93 12.48 -3.28
CA LYS A 741 -3.35 13.68 -4.03
C LYS A 741 -2.52 14.93 -3.69
N VAL A 742 -2.08 15.05 -2.45
CA VAL A 742 -1.33 16.20 -1.93
C VAL A 742 -0.29 15.73 -0.91
N LYS A 743 0.82 16.45 -0.81
CA LYS A 743 1.74 16.35 0.32
C LYS A 743 1.05 16.97 1.54
N GLN A 744 0.99 16.28 2.68
CA GLN A 744 0.44 16.82 3.92
C GLN A 744 1.51 16.87 5.01
N GLU A 745 1.75 18.07 5.53
CA GLU A 745 2.79 18.34 6.53
C GLU A 745 2.19 18.66 7.92
N ARG A 746 0.86 18.61 8.09
CA ARG A 746 0.16 18.99 9.33
C ARG A 746 -0.97 18.06 9.71
N PHE A 747 -1.26 18.05 11.00
CA PHE A 747 -2.24 17.21 11.66
C PHE A 747 -3.62 17.88 11.87
N PRO A 748 -4.77 17.15 11.88
CA PRO A 748 -5.05 15.83 11.30
C PRO A 748 -6.00 15.91 10.09
N ARG A 749 -5.66 15.29 8.93
CA ARG A 749 -6.61 14.84 7.88
C ARG A 749 -6.07 13.64 7.09
N ARG A 750 -6.98 12.76 6.66
CA ARG A 750 -6.71 11.64 5.74
C ARG A 750 -6.15 12.16 4.40
N VAL A 751 -5.14 11.49 3.86
CA VAL A 751 -4.62 11.77 2.50
C VAL A 751 -5.40 10.96 1.48
N GLU A 752 -6.16 11.64 0.61
CA GLU A 752 -6.93 10.98 -0.44
C GLU A 752 -6.02 10.38 -1.52
N CYS A 753 -6.40 9.21 -2.01
CA CYS A 753 -5.81 8.63 -3.20
C CYS A 753 -6.17 9.45 -4.45
N LEU A 754 -5.22 9.59 -5.36
CA LEU A 754 -5.41 10.21 -6.66
C LEU A 754 -6.26 9.30 -7.54
N LYS A 755 -7.45 9.78 -7.85
CA LYS A 755 -8.28 9.31 -8.96
C LYS A 755 -8.02 10.26 -10.14
N THR A 756 -7.48 9.75 -11.25
CA THR A 756 -7.34 10.58 -12.47
C THR A 756 -8.73 10.87 -13.03
N LYS A 757 -8.89 11.99 -13.73
CA LYS A 757 -10.09 12.30 -14.50
C LYS A 757 -9.67 12.87 -15.84
N GLN A 758 -10.13 12.23 -16.92
CA GLN A 758 -9.94 12.71 -18.28
C GLN A 758 -11.30 12.82 -18.97
N SER A 759 -11.63 14.00 -19.49
CA SER A 759 -12.85 14.24 -20.27
C SER A 759 -12.53 14.13 -21.76
N LEU A 760 -13.36 13.39 -22.51
CA LEU A 760 -13.16 13.04 -23.91
C LEU A 760 -14.33 13.51 -24.78
N LEU A 761 -14.02 14.08 -25.94
CA LEU A 761 -15.02 14.54 -26.90
C LEU A 761 -15.60 13.35 -27.69
N VAL A 762 -16.83 12.92 -27.35
CA VAL A 762 -17.42 11.66 -27.84
C VAL A 762 -17.68 11.60 -29.34
N SER A 763 -17.81 12.75 -30.01
CA SER A 763 -18.02 12.77 -31.48
C SER A 763 -16.87 12.13 -32.29
N LYS A 764 -15.72 11.85 -31.66
CA LYS A 764 -14.52 11.36 -32.33
C LYS A 764 -13.93 10.06 -31.75
N ILE A 765 -14.49 9.53 -30.67
CA ILE A 765 -13.85 8.46 -29.89
C ILE A 765 -14.89 7.40 -29.50
N ASP A 766 -14.58 6.13 -29.76
CA ASP A 766 -15.32 5.01 -29.17
C ASP A 766 -14.75 4.68 -27.77
N ILE A 767 -15.50 5.06 -26.74
CA ILE A 767 -15.10 4.84 -25.34
C ILE A 767 -14.93 3.34 -25.00
N TYR A 768 -15.59 2.43 -25.71
CA TYR A 768 -15.44 0.99 -25.48
C TYR A 768 -14.11 0.44 -26.00
N GLU A 769 -13.52 1.04 -27.03
CA GLU A 769 -12.16 0.72 -27.44
C GLU A 769 -11.13 1.12 -26.37
N ILE A 770 -11.38 2.21 -25.65
CA ILE A 770 -10.56 2.63 -24.53
C ILE A 770 -10.75 1.70 -23.33
N GLY A 771 -11.98 1.25 -23.08
CA GLY A 771 -12.25 0.18 -22.12
C GLY A 771 -11.44 -1.09 -22.43
N LYS A 772 -11.39 -1.51 -23.71
CA LYS A 772 -10.55 -2.64 -24.14
C LYS A 772 -9.06 -2.38 -23.88
N PHE A 773 -8.57 -1.18 -24.16
CA PHE A 773 -7.17 -0.84 -23.87
C PHE A 773 -6.84 -1.08 -22.38
N PHE A 774 -7.68 -0.62 -21.45
CA PHE A 774 -7.44 -0.86 -20.03
C PHE A 774 -7.66 -2.32 -19.61
N ASN A 775 -8.52 -3.09 -20.30
CA ASN A 775 -8.56 -4.55 -20.13
C ASN A 775 -7.19 -5.18 -20.38
N ASP A 776 -6.54 -4.80 -21.48
CA ASP A 776 -5.30 -5.44 -21.93
C ASP A 776 -4.07 -5.00 -21.09
N HIS A 777 -4.09 -3.77 -20.55
CA HIS A 777 -2.93 -3.15 -19.92
C HIS A 777 -3.02 -2.96 -18.40
N VAL A 778 -4.22 -2.91 -17.80
CA VAL A 778 -4.40 -2.68 -16.35
C VAL A 778 -4.84 -3.96 -15.62
N LEU A 779 -5.79 -4.74 -16.17
CA LEU A 779 -6.34 -5.90 -15.45
C LEU A 779 -5.28 -6.95 -15.09
N PHE A 780 -4.27 -7.12 -15.93
CA PHE A 780 -3.18 -8.09 -15.74
C PHE A 780 -1.83 -7.41 -15.48
N ALA A 781 -1.81 -6.12 -15.14
CA ALA A 781 -0.56 -5.39 -14.97
C ALA A 781 0.31 -6.05 -13.90
N LYS A 782 -0.25 -6.37 -12.73
CA LYS A 782 0.54 -6.94 -11.62
C LYS A 782 1.26 -8.23 -12.01
N GLU A 783 0.65 -9.11 -12.80
CA GLU A 783 1.24 -10.38 -13.28
C GLU A 783 2.32 -10.17 -14.35
N LYS A 784 2.22 -9.10 -15.14
CA LYS A 784 3.19 -8.77 -16.20
C LYS A 784 4.47 -8.13 -15.68
N TYR A 785 4.50 -7.65 -14.43
CA TYR A 785 5.61 -6.86 -13.86
C TYR A 785 6.07 -7.38 -12.48
N THR A 786 5.91 -8.67 -12.19
CA THR A 786 6.31 -9.26 -10.89
C THR A 786 7.82 -9.47 -10.72
N GLU A 787 8.60 -9.47 -11.80
CA GLU A 787 10.04 -9.70 -11.75
C GLU A 787 10.78 -8.37 -11.49
N GLU A 788 11.62 -8.34 -10.47
CA GLU A 788 12.53 -7.21 -10.22
C GLU A 788 13.53 -7.12 -11.40
N PRO A 789 13.69 -5.95 -12.04
CA PRO A 789 14.65 -5.82 -13.14
C PRO A 789 16.07 -5.97 -12.58
N GLU A 790 16.85 -6.93 -13.10
CA GLU A 790 18.30 -6.94 -12.91
C GLU A 790 18.90 -5.77 -13.69
N VAL A 791 19.37 -4.74 -12.97
CA VAL A 791 20.14 -3.65 -13.59
C VAL A 791 21.56 -4.13 -13.80
N VAL A 792 21.86 -4.59 -15.02
CA VAL A 792 23.24 -4.86 -15.43
C VAL A 792 23.92 -3.53 -15.72
N LEU A 793 24.76 -3.06 -14.79
CA LEU A 793 25.64 -1.91 -15.02
C LEU A 793 26.77 -2.35 -15.94
N TYR A 794 26.80 -1.83 -17.18
CA TYR A 794 27.97 -1.93 -18.03
C TYR A 794 28.92 -0.78 -17.68
N GLY A 795 30.12 -1.14 -17.21
CA GLY A 795 31.27 -0.24 -17.04
C GLY A 795 32.19 -0.25 -18.25
#